data_AF-A0A395JPQ9-F1
#
_entry.id   AF-A0A395JPQ9-F1
#
_cell.length_a   1.000
_cell.length_b   1.000
_cell.length_c   1.000
_cell.angle_alpha   90.00
_cell.angle_beta   90.00
_cell.angle_gamma   90.00
#
_symmetry.space_group_name_H-M   'P 1'
#
loop_
_entity.id
_entity.type
_entity.pdbx_description
1 polymer ?
#
loop_
_entity_poly.entity_id
_entity_poly.type
_entity_poly.pdbx_seq_one_letter_code
_entity_poly.pdbx_strand_id
1 'polypeptide(L)'
;MNTVKNRSSQPHFWPIVWAMIIPQVALLLVNIRGWTLIQGETVQSEQSVAIAILLAELLILALVCSYVRIRSTLNTARALLWLSLLALVVHISYMICVPMFLEDAIPNAIQPWILNPEGVAYWNISLFMPGAFLALYVFTKQFFGSFTKLQSNLIVVVTTVGVPLFWYLSMSVLQPVWLGQYSVALSIVFATTMVVVFLAGIIRLFDSLLANLYPSGLTSNDSTLNDTGENDSQSSKKAINSFDLKYTLLVTLLGIAAPLGGLWLNLYLPFPADFQSTGVYVFTLINGLVLLIKPIGIHGSPIRLFLRCITLPFIGYFFLVFLPFLPLSLIAILAVGAGFLMLTPLALGLFQARITLTEFSLAKQRVGSFKAVAIGVLGLAVLPGYFTTQALLDKHALDTSLRYFYSHDVNATPLTESQIRRSADTLVQLRDRKIGIQLPFISGAYNSIVFGSLVLSDNKIDRMHQLLTGEKLAAPKRSFFGQPSRSSRSFRRNRITPPLQQVDLSEFSVKSKSAETATIQVELANRSSRTHSLYVGELTIPEGTFVTGLRLKIGDTWETGRVFDRKTAIWVFQKITEVRRDPALLYYTSATTAELRVYPFPAQGIREVEIDVQIHPHLNAQITLGDQAIDLNPSITSAAVVANDGTVLVDSPADVAFTREDYLHFILDYSSKARSTSRQYAKSIVETIEQTGVKKYRISAANISSNSNTDGDWLTSTDLDEITAYIDDIELTRVGGLWLTQAFAREARARINTRTTDDVSLRPRFVVISQTDKLETPDASGWLWQMPDVTDWYVLRNNTLSTRQFSHHTKSSASVIALKDHSTISILPSTVPSLYSIRTKAPIELYNPAKSEFTPILTTSETAIATPKWAKWAELAQLWTHWRTVRENPATLESERRALLDQSRALNLLIPTTSLIVVESASQWEILARKEKQSINNHSGLDFEEEQQTPEPVWWLLLAALLIFIYHRDKRTRRA
;
A
#
# COMPACT_ATOMS: atom_id res chain seq x y z
N MET A 1 -64.85 -26.99 3.44
CA MET A 1 -64.08 -26.61 2.24
C MET A 1 -63.88 -25.10 2.29
N ASN A 2 -62.76 -24.64 2.85
CA ASN A 2 -62.20 -23.27 2.76
C ASN A 2 -61.02 -23.18 3.74
N THR A 3 -59.86 -23.68 3.30
CA THR A 3 -58.59 -23.40 3.96
C THR A 3 -57.90 -22.28 3.20
N VAL A 4 -58.08 -21.05 3.68
CA VAL A 4 -57.26 -19.91 3.29
C VAL A 4 -55.84 -20.18 3.76
N LYS A 5 -55.04 -20.80 2.87
CA LYS A 5 -53.60 -20.97 3.03
C LYS A 5 -52.98 -19.57 3.07
N ASN A 6 -52.60 -19.16 4.28
CA ASN A 6 -51.80 -17.99 4.58
C ASN A 6 -50.50 -18.03 3.74
N ARG A 7 -50.48 -17.33 2.60
CA ARG A 7 -49.36 -17.27 1.63
C ARG A 7 -48.20 -16.35 2.10
N SER A 8 -48.01 -16.19 3.40
CA SER A 8 -46.94 -15.35 3.97
C SER A 8 -45.61 -16.08 4.20
N SER A 9 -45.54 -17.39 3.99
CA SER A 9 -44.34 -18.21 4.16
C SER A 9 -43.64 -18.52 2.83
N GLN A 10 -43.25 -17.49 2.07
CA GLN A 10 -42.22 -17.67 1.04
C GLN A 10 -40.90 -18.04 1.75
N PRO A 11 -40.23 -19.14 1.38
CA PRO A 11 -38.98 -19.54 2.02
C PRO A 11 -37.95 -18.44 1.79
N HIS A 12 -37.30 -17.99 2.87
CA HIS A 12 -36.25 -16.96 2.82
C HIS A 12 -35.09 -17.44 1.93
N PHE A 13 -35.15 -17.10 0.64
CA PHE A 13 -34.15 -17.33 -0.39
C PHE A 13 -32.86 -16.55 -0.10
N TRP A 14 -33.02 -15.35 0.46
CA TRP A 14 -31.94 -14.37 0.59
C TRP A 14 -30.79 -14.75 1.53
N PRO A 15 -31.01 -15.33 2.72
CA PRO A 15 -29.90 -15.77 3.58
C PRO A 15 -28.96 -16.78 2.90
N ILE A 16 -29.48 -17.63 2.01
CA ILE A 16 -28.69 -18.64 1.30
C ILE A 16 -27.84 -17.98 0.21
N VAL A 17 -28.39 -16.98 -0.49
CA VAL A 17 -27.61 -16.20 -1.47
C VAL A 17 -26.44 -15.49 -0.78
N TRP A 18 -26.69 -14.87 0.36
CA TRP A 18 -25.68 -14.10 1.11
C TRP A 18 -24.59 -14.98 1.75
N ALA A 19 -24.97 -16.11 2.33
CA ALA A 19 -24.03 -16.95 3.08
C ALA A 19 -23.37 -18.05 2.23
N MET A 20 -23.97 -18.47 1.12
CA MET A 20 -23.43 -19.56 0.30
C MET A 20 -23.02 -19.11 -1.10
N ILE A 21 -23.90 -18.41 -1.85
CA ILE A 21 -23.64 -18.12 -3.27
C ILE A 21 -22.60 -17.01 -3.46
N ILE A 22 -22.80 -15.85 -2.83
CA ILE A 22 -21.91 -14.68 -3.01
C ILE A 22 -20.47 -15.00 -2.59
N PRO A 23 -20.22 -15.61 -1.41
CA PRO A 23 -18.86 -15.97 -1.01
C PRO A 23 -18.18 -16.97 -1.95
N GLN A 24 -18.91 -17.98 -2.44
CA GLN A 24 -18.37 -18.97 -3.39
C GLN A 24 -18.08 -18.36 -4.76
N VAL A 25 -18.92 -17.46 -5.26
CA VAL A 25 -18.64 -16.75 -6.53
C VAL A 25 -17.41 -15.84 -6.36
N ALA A 26 -17.29 -15.15 -5.22
CA ALA A 26 -16.12 -14.32 -4.94
C ALA A 26 -14.84 -15.16 -4.86
N LEU A 27 -14.88 -16.33 -4.20
CA LEU A 27 -13.76 -17.24 -4.09
C LEU A 27 -13.36 -17.82 -5.45
N LEU A 28 -14.33 -18.23 -6.28
CA LEU A 28 -14.07 -18.74 -7.63
C LEU A 28 -13.33 -17.69 -8.47
N LEU A 29 -13.73 -16.42 -8.40
CA LEU A 29 -13.03 -15.34 -9.09
C LEU A 29 -11.61 -15.12 -8.57
N VAL A 30 -11.40 -15.23 -7.25
CA VAL A 30 -10.07 -15.14 -6.64
C VAL A 30 -9.18 -16.31 -7.08
N ASN A 31 -9.69 -17.54 -7.05
CA ASN A 31 -8.98 -18.75 -7.45
C ASN A 31 -8.64 -18.73 -8.94
N ILE A 32 -9.57 -18.35 -9.83
CA ILE A 32 -9.31 -18.17 -11.27
C ILE A 32 -8.22 -17.12 -11.51
N ARG A 33 -8.29 -15.99 -10.80
CA ARG A 33 -7.28 -14.93 -10.92
C ARG A 33 -5.90 -15.38 -10.44
N GLY A 34 -5.83 -16.17 -9.36
CA GLY A 34 -4.59 -16.77 -8.87
C GLY A 34 -4.02 -17.76 -9.88
N TRP A 35 -4.85 -18.63 -10.43
CA TRP A 35 -4.44 -19.64 -11.40
C TRP A 35 -3.92 -19.03 -12.72
N THR A 36 -4.62 -18.05 -13.28
CA THR A 36 -4.22 -17.38 -14.52
C THR A 36 -2.84 -16.70 -14.43
N LEU A 37 -2.38 -16.35 -13.22
CA LEU A 37 -1.04 -15.78 -13.00
C LEU A 37 0.07 -16.83 -13.16
N ILE A 38 -0.22 -18.09 -12.88
CA ILE A 38 0.81 -19.14 -12.73
C ILE A 38 0.72 -20.24 -13.79
N GLN A 39 -0.36 -20.29 -14.58
CA GLN A 39 -0.61 -21.33 -15.59
C GLN A 39 0.55 -21.55 -16.60
N GLY A 40 1.36 -20.52 -16.85
CA GLY A 40 2.50 -20.59 -17.78
C GLY A 40 3.71 -21.38 -17.25
N GLU A 41 3.74 -21.70 -15.95
CA GLU A 41 4.85 -22.39 -15.28
C GLU A 41 4.45 -23.76 -14.73
N THR A 42 3.17 -24.11 -14.85
CA THR A 42 2.61 -25.35 -14.29
C THR A 42 2.76 -26.53 -15.24
N VAL A 43 3.11 -27.69 -14.69
CA VAL A 43 3.14 -28.98 -15.39
C VAL A 43 1.72 -29.55 -15.50
N GLN A 44 1.46 -30.42 -16.48
CA GLN A 44 0.15 -31.02 -16.72
C GLN A 44 -0.49 -31.69 -15.49
N SER A 45 0.31 -32.26 -14.58
CA SER A 45 -0.17 -32.84 -13.31
C SER A 45 -0.74 -31.77 -12.38
N GLU A 46 -0.02 -30.66 -12.19
CA GLU A 46 -0.42 -29.53 -11.34
C GLU A 46 -1.66 -28.84 -11.91
N GLN A 47 -1.69 -28.67 -13.26
CA GLN A 47 -2.87 -28.17 -13.97
C GLN A 47 -4.11 -29.03 -13.71
N SER A 48 -3.95 -30.34 -13.69
CA SER A 48 -5.06 -31.27 -13.45
C SER A 48 -5.61 -31.11 -12.03
N VAL A 49 -4.74 -30.94 -11.03
CA VAL A 49 -5.15 -30.70 -9.63
C VAL A 49 -5.84 -29.34 -9.47
N ALA A 50 -5.28 -28.27 -10.05
CA ALA A 50 -5.87 -26.94 -9.99
C ALA A 50 -7.26 -26.90 -10.67
N ILE A 51 -7.39 -27.53 -11.84
CA ILE A 51 -8.68 -27.68 -12.53
C ILE A 51 -9.65 -28.50 -11.68
N ALA A 52 -9.19 -29.57 -11.01
CA ALA A 52 -10.04 -30.36 -10.11
C ALA A 52 -10.56 -29.54 -8.93
N ILE A 53 -9.74 -28.67 -8.33
CA ILE A 53 -10.17 -27.75 -7.26
C ILE A 53 -11.24 -26.77 -7.77
N LEU A 54 -11.03 -26.18 -8.96
CA LEU A 54 -12.00 -25.25 -9.58
C LEU A 54 -13.31 -25.94 -9.97
N LEU A 55 -13.24 -27.16 -10.52
CA LEU A 55 -14.40 -27.97 -10.85
C LEU A 55 -15.17 -28.41 -9.60
N ALA A 56 -14.47 -28.76 -8.52
CA ALA A 56 -15.09 -29.07 -7.24
C ALA A 56 -15.83 -27.84 -6.69
N GLU A 57 -15.23 -26.65 -6.77
CA GLU A 57 -15.89 -25.40 -6.36
C GLU A 57 -17.15 -25.11 -7.19
N LEU A 58 -17.07 -25.25 -8.52
CA LEU A 58 -18.23 -25.12 -9.42
C LEU A 58 -19.33 -26.13 -9.12
N LEU A 59 -18.97 -27.39 -8.81
CA LEU A 59 -19.91 -28.44 -8.45
C LEU A 59 -20.62 -28.11 -7.13
N ILE A 60 -19.89 -27.58 -6.14
CA ILE A 60 -20.48 -27.13 -4.87
C ILE A 60 -21.43 -25.95 -5.12
N LEU A 61 -21.04 -24.98 -5.94
CA LEU A 61 -21.90 -23.86 -6.30
C LEU A 61 -23.19 -24.32 -7.01
N ALA A 62 -23.07 -25.30 -7.91
CA ALA A 62 -24.22 -25.92 -8.58
C ALA A 62 -25.11 -26.68 -7.57
N LEU A 63 -24.51 -27.37 -6.60
CA LEU A 63 -25.21 -28.07 -5.52
C LEU A 63 -25.94 -27.08 -4.60
N VAL A 64 -25.33 -25.94 -4.26
CA VAL A 64 -25.96 -24.86 -3.51
C VAL A 64 -27.12 -24.24 -4.29
N CYS A 65 -26.95 -23.97 -5.59
CA CYS A 65 -28.04 -23.48 -6.44
C CYS A 65 -29.19 -24.48 -6.52
N SER A 66 -28.87 -25.77 -6.61
CA SER A 66 -29.84 -26.87 -6.59
C SER A 66 -30.53 -26.98 -5.25
N TYR A 67 -29.79 -26.84 -4.14
CA TYR A 67 -30.32 -26.78 -2.78
C TYR A 67 -31.35 -25.66 -2.63
N VAL A 68 -31.05 -24.47 -3.15
CA VAL A 68 -31.97 -23.32 -3.15
C VAL A 68 -33.23 -23.61 -3.96
N ARG A 69 -33.09 -24.18 -5.17
CA ARG A 69 -34.21 -24.54 -6.03
C ARG A 69 -35.09 -25.60 -5.38
N ILE A 70 -34.50 -26.68 -4.87
CA ILE A 70 -35.21 -27.78 -4.22
C ILE A 70 -35.92 -27.28 -2.95
N ARG A 71 -35.27 -26.43 -2.15
CA ARG A 71 -35.92 -25.81 -0.98
C ARG A 71 -37.11 -24.93 -1.36
N SER A 72 -37.09 -24.32 -2.54
CA SER A 72 -38.22 -23.52 -3.02
C SER A 72 -39.39 -24.37 -3.53
N THR A 73 -39.14 -25.64 -3.90
CA THR A 73 -40.15 -26.53 -4.50
C THR A 73 -40.64 -27.64 -3.54
N LEU A 74 -39.77 -28.21 -2.72
CA LEU A 74 -40.06 -29.26 -1.74
C LEU A 74 -40.08 -28.66 -0.33
N ASN A 75 -41.27 -28.58 0.26
CA ASN A 75 -41.47 -28.00 1.59
C ASN A 75 -41.58 -29.07 2.70
N THR A 76 -40.87 -30.20 2.57
CA THR A 76 -40.88 -31.27 3.57
C THR A 76 -39.70 -31.15 4.54
N ALA A 77 -39.99 -31.11 5.84
CA ALA A 77 -38.98 -30.95 6.90
C ALA A 77 -37.88 -32.02 6.86
N ARG A 78 -38.25 -33.27 6.49
CA ARG A 78 -37.30 -34.38 6.33
C ARG A 78 -36.32 -34.17 5.17
N ALA A 79 -36.78 -33.67 4.02
CA ALA A 79 -35.89 -33.39 2.90
C ALA A 79 -34.91 -32.27 3.24
N LEU A 80 -35.39 -31.22 3.91
CA LEU A 80 -34.57 -30.10 4.38
C LEU A 80 -33.46 -30.52 5.36
N LEU A 81 -33.75 -31.46 6.27
CA LEU A 81 -32.77 -32.04 7.18
C LEU A 81 -31.60 -32.66 6.42
N TRP A 82 -31.88 -33.63 5.53
CA TRP A 82 -30.85 -34.34 4.78
C TRP A 82 -30.10 -33.44 3.80
N LEU A 83 -30.79 -32.51 3.15
CA LEU A 83 -30.17 -31.50 2.29
C LEU A 83 -29.21 -30.58 3.06
N SER A 84 -29.58 -30.16 4.28
CA SER A 84 -28.70 -29.34 5.12
C SER A 84 -27.49 -30.12 5.65
N LEU A 85 -27.66 -31.41 5.94
CA LEU A 85 -26.55 -32.30 6.33
C LEU A 85 -25.59 -32.51 5.16
N LEU A 86 -26.11 -32.79 3.96
CA LEU A 86 -25.30 -32.92 2.74
C LEU A 86 -24.51 -31.64 2.47
N ALA A 87 -25.18 -30.48 2.53
CA ALA A 87 -24.50 -29.19 2.35
C ALA A 87 -23.39 -28.99 3.39
N LEU A 88 -23.64 -29.31 4.67
CA LEU A 88 -22.66 -29.20 5.74
C LEU A 88 -21.43 -30.09 5.48
N VAL A 89 -21.65 -31.37 5.16
CA VAL A 89 -20.58 -32.34 4.87
C VAL A 89 -19.75 -31.86 3.68
N VAL A 90 -20.39 -31.44 2.59
CA VAL A 90 -19.71 -30.95 1.39
C VAL A 90 -18.82 -29.73 1.68
N HIS A 91 -19.30 -28.75 2.45
CA HIS A 91 -18.49 -27.58 2.79
C HIS A 91 -17.31 -27.95 3.70
N ILE A 92 -17.53 -28.79 4.71
CA ILE A 92 -16.46 -29.24 5.62
C ILE A 92 -15.42 -30.06 4.87
N SER A 93 -15.85 -31.00 4.03
CA SER A 93 -14.94 -31.81 3.20
C SER A 93 -14.09 -30.92 2.29
N TYR A 94 -14.66 -29.91 1.65
CA TYR A 94 -13.90 -28.98 0.80
C TYR A 94 -12.86 -28.18 1.61
N MET A 95 -13.25 -27.63 2.76
CA MET A 95 -12.33 -26.88 3.64
C MET A 95 -11.15 -27.72 4.16
N ILE A 96 -11.33 -29.04 4.30
CA ILE A 96 -10.26 -29.97 4.69
C ILE A 96 -9.41 -30.36 3.47
N CYS A 97 -10.05 -30.65 2.32
CA CYS A 97 -9.36 -31.12 1.11
C CYS A 97 -8.47 -30.05 0.47
N VAL A 98 -8.92 -28.80 0.35
CA VAL A 98 -8.17 -27.78 -0.39
C VAL A 98 -6.77 -27.55 0.19
N PRO A 99 -6.58 -27.31 1.50
CA PRO A 99 -5.23 -27.16 2.05
C PRO A 99 -4.32 -28.37 1.81
N MET A 100 -4.87 -29.59 1.76
CA MET A 100 -4.08 -30.81 1.52
C MET A 100 -3.60 -30.94 0.07
N PHE A 101 -4.36 -30.44 -0.90
CA PHE A 101 -4.00 -30.50 -2.33
C PHE A 101 -3.40 -29.19 -2.86
N LEU A 102 -3.30 -28.15 -2.02
CA LEU A 102 -2.83 -26.84 -2.46
C LEU A 102 -1.35 -26.86 -2.83
N GLU A 103 -0.54 -27.63 -2.11
CA GLU A 103 0.88 -27.83 -2.41
C GLU A 103 1.08 -28.57 -3.74
N ASP A 104 0.14 -29.42 -4.15
CA ASP A 104 0.17 -30.11 -5.45
C ASP A 104 -0.37 -29.25 -6.60
N ALA A 105 -1.15 -28.22 -6.30
CA ALA A 105 -1.74 -27.31 -7.28
C ALA A 105 -0.83 -26.11 -7.61
N ILE A 106 -0.02 -25.67 -6.65
CA ILE A 106 0.91 -24.55 -6.78
C ILE A 106 2.34 -25.11 -6.86
N PRO A 107 2.98 -25.12 -8.04
CA PRO A 107 4.36 -25.60 -8.16
C PRO A 107 5.30 -24.95 -7.14
N ASN A 108 6.22 -25.75 -6.59
CA ASN A 108 7.31 -25.25 -5.73
C ASN A 108 8.21 -24.21 -6.42
N ALA A 109 8.16 -24.14 -7.76
CA ALA A 109 8.84 -23.10 -8.53
C ALA A 109 8.21 -21.71 -8.32
N ILE A 110 6.89 -21.64 -8.08
CA ILE A 110 6.18 -20.39 -7.83
C ILE A 110 6.49 -19.93 -6.42
N GLN A 111 6.93 -18.69 -6.33
CA GLN A 111 7.37 -18.14 -5.08
C GLN A 111 6.20 -17.50 -4.31
N PRO A 112 6.22 -17.49 -2.97
CA PRO A 112 5.15 -16.91 -2.17
C PRO A 112 4.86 -15.43 -2.46
N TRP A 113 5.82 -14.69 -3.01
CA TRP A 113 5.64 -13.30 -3.45
C TRP A 113 4.99 -13.16 -4.84
N ILE A 114 4.73 -14.27 -5.55
CA ILE A 114 3.92 -14.30 -6.77
C ILE A 114 2.50 -14.76 -6.40
N LEU A 115 2.39 -15.88 -5.69
CA LEU A 115 1.14 -16.40 -5.16
C LEU A 115 1.41 -17.07 -3.80
N ASN A 116 0.83 -16.52 -2.72
CA ASN A 116 1.01 -17.05 -1.37
C ASN A 116 0.02 -18.21 -1.08
N PRO A 117 0.49 -19.46 -0.89
CA PRO A 117 -0.39 -20.61 -0.60
C PRO A 117 -1.18 -20.46 0.71
N GLU A 118 -0.56 -19.91 1.77
CA GLU A 118 -1.25 -19.71 3.05
C GLU A 118 -2.42 -18.72 2.91
N GLY A 119 -2.21 -17.68 2.11
CA GLY A 119 -3.24 -16.71 1.77
C GLY A 119 -4.40 -17.34 1.01
N VAL A 120 -4.10 -18.17 0.01
CA VAL A 120 -5.12 -18.91 -0.75
C VAL A 120 -5.91 -19.83 0.18
N ALA A 121 -5.23 -20.58 1.06
CA ALA A 121 -5.89 -21.43 2.05
C ALA A 121 -6.80 -20.64 3.00
N TYR A 122 -6.34 -19.49 3.50
CA TYR A 122 -7.11 -18.61 4.37
C TYR A 122 -8.40 -18.11 3.71
N TRP A 123 -8.34 -17.68 2.44
CA TRP A 123 -9.53 -17.24 1.70
C TRP A 123 -10.51 -18.37 1.43
N ASN A 124 -10.00 -19.57 1.09
CA ASN A 124 -10.83 -20.75 0.90
C ASN A 124 -11.63 -21.08 2.17
N ILE A 125 -10.99 -21.09 3.34
CA ILE A 125 -11.67 -21.35 4.61
C ILE A 125 -12.65 -20.21 4.94
N SER A 126 -12.21 -18.96 4.82
CA SER A 126 -13.00 -17.78 5.22
C SER A 126 -14.28 -17.60 4.40
N LEU A 127 -14.25 -17.87 3.09
CA LEU A 127 -15.40 -17.71 2.20
C LEU A 127 -16.33 -18.93 2.22
N PHE A 128 -15.86 -20.13 2.60
CA PHE A 128 -16.72 -21.31 2.75
C PHE A 128 -17.44 -21.39 4.11
N MET A 129 -16.84 -20.83 5.17
CA MET A 129 -17.37 -20.95 6.53
C MET A 129 -18.79 -20.39 6.73
N PRO A 130 -19.21 -19.25 6.13
CA PRO A 130 -20.59 -18.76 6.22
C PRO A 130 -21.62 -19.77 5.71
N GLY A 131 -21.28 -20.51 4.65
CA GLY A 131 -22.14 -21.56 4.09
C GLY A 131 -22.25 -22.76 5.02
N ALA A 132 -21.12 -23.23 5.56
CA ALA A 132 -21.09 -24.31 6.55
C ALA A 132 -21.90 -23.96 7.80
N PHE A 133 -21.75 -22.73 8.31
CA PHE A 133 -22.51 -22.23 9.45
C PHE A 133 -24.02 -22.19 9.18
N LEU A 134 -24.44 -21.67 8.02
CA LEU A 134 -25.86 -21.64 7.67
C LEU A 134 -26.45 -23.06 7.53
N ALA A 135 -25.70 -23.99 6.93
CA ALA A 135 -26.09 -25.39 6.82
C ALA A 135 -26.29 -26.02 8.20
N LEU A 136 -25.36 -25.80 9.14
CA LEU A 136 -25.45 -26.25 10.52
C LEU A 136 -26.64 -25.62 11.26
N TYR A 137 -26.87 -24.32 11.08
CA TYR A 137 -28.01 -23.61 11.69
C TYR A 137 -29.36 -24.18 11.20
N VAL A 138 -29.50 -24.45 9.91
CA VAL A 138 -30.73 -25.06 9.36
C VAL A 138 -30.88 -26.50 9.81
N PHE A 139 -29.79 -27.28 9.82
CA PHE A 139 -29.77 -28.66 10.27
C PHE A 139 -30.23 -28.78 11.73
N THR A 140 -29.64 -27.99 12.62
CA THR A 140 -29.98 -27.98 14.05
C THR A 140 -31.45 -27.62 14.27
N LYS A 141 -31.96 -26.59 13.58
CA LYS A 141 -33.36 -26.20 13.69
C LYS A 141 -34.32 -27.34 13.33
N GLN A 142 -34.02 -28.11 12.28
CA GLN A 142 -34.88 -29.22 11.86
C GLN A 142 -34.70 -30.47 12.71
N PHE A 143 -33.47 -30.83 13.06
CA PHE A 143 -33.17 -31.98 13.90
C PHE A 143 -33.84 -31.84 15.27
N PHE A 144 -33.62 -30.72 15.95
CA PHE A 144 -34.19 -30.48 17.27
C PHE A 144 -35.70 -30.20 17.25
N GLY A 145 -36.25 -29.80 16.11
CA GLY A 145 -37.71 -29.61 15.93
C GLY A 145 -38.51 -30.92 16.03
N SER A 146 -37.85 -32.08 15.94
CA SER A 146 -38.49 -33.39 16.08
C SER A 146 -38.67 -33.85 17.53
N PHE A 147 -38.06 -33.17 18.51
CA PHE A 147 -38.09 -33.53 19.93
C PHE A 147 -39.05 -32.65 20.73
N THR A 148 -39.52 -33.18 21.88
CA THR A 148 -40.26 -32.36 22.86
C THR A 148 -39.38 -31.28 23.47
N LYS A 149 -39.98 -30.20 24.00
CA LYS A 149 -39.23 -29.05 24.56
C LYS A 149 -38.28 -29.47 25.71
N LEU A 150 -38.72 -30.41 26.55
CA LEU A 150 -37.92 -30.94 27.67
C LEU A 150 -36.72 -31.76 27.16
N GLN A 151 -36.96 -32.69 26.22
CA GLN A 151 -35.91 -33.49 25.60
C GLN A 151 -34.89 -32.61 24.86
N SER A 152 -35.36 -31.61 24.10
CA SER A 152 -34.48 -30.67 23.41
C SER A 152 -33.58 -29.90 24.38
N ASN A 153 -34.11 -29.44 25.53
CA ASN A 153 -33.30 -28.73 26.52
C ASN A 153 -32.28 -29.65 27.19
N LEU A 154 -32.65 -30.91 27.48
CA LEU A 154 -31.72 -31.90 28.05
C LEU A 154 -30.57 -32.19 27.08
N ILE A 155 -30.88 -32.45 25.80
CA ILE A 155 -29.86 -32.71 24.76
C ILE A 155 -28.91 -31.51 24.61
N VAL A 156 -29.43 -30.28 24.71
CA VAL A 156 -28.59 -29.06 24.66
C VAL A 156 -27.61 -29.00 25.83
N VAL A 157 -28.06 -29.30 27.05
CA VAL A 157 -27.18 -29.32 28.24
C VAL A 157 -26.12 -30.42 28.10
N VAL A 158 -26.54 -31.62 27.69
CA VAL A 158 -25.64 -32.77 27.49
C VAL A 158 -24.62 -32.48 26.39
N THR A 159 -25.01 -31.86 25.28
CA THR A 159 -24.08 -31.54 24.19
C THR A 159 -23.12 -30.40 24.54
N THR A 160 -23.60 -29.36 25.23
CA THR A 160 -22.77 -28.19 25.56
C THR A 160 -21.73 -28.49 26.64
N VAL A 161 -22.06 -29.33 27.63
CA VAL A 161 -21.17 -29.68 28.74
C VAL A 161 -20.49 -31.03 28.52
N GLY A 162 -21.24 -32.02 28.02
CA GLY A 162 -20.77 -33.38 27.85
C GLY A 162 -19.76 -33.54 26.71
N VAL A 163 -19.89 -32.79 25.61
CA VAL A 163 -18.92 -32.90 24.49
C VAL A 163 -17.51 -32.42 24.88
N PRO A 164 -17.32 -31.23 25.49
CA PRO A 164 -15.99 -30.83 25.98
C PRO A 164 -15.40 -31.82 26.99
N LEU A 165 -16.21 -32.32 27.92
CA LEU A 165 -15.77 -33.27 28.94
C LEU A 165 -15.37 -34.61 28.31
N PHE A 166 -16.19 -35.12 27.38
CA PHE A 166 -15.92 -36.34 26.65
C PHE A 166 -14.67 -36.22 25.79
N TRP A 167 -14.47 -35.08 25.10
CA TRP A 167 -13.24 -34.82 24.36
C TRP A 167 -12.02 -34.89 25.28
N TYR A 168 -12.05 -34.16 26.40
CA TYR A 168 -10.94 -34.13 27.36
C TYR A 168 -10.64 -35.53 27.90
N LEU A 169 -11.65 -36.28 28.33
CA LEU A 169 -11.50 -37.66 28.77
C LEU A 169 -10.97 -38.56 27.64
N SER A 170 -11.46 -38.39 26.42
CA SER A 170 -11.04 -39.19 25.26
C SER A 170 -9.57 -38.99 24.94
N MET A 171 -9.10 -37.75 24.90
CA MET A 171 -7.73 -37.41 24.50
C MET A 171 -6.73 -37.55 25.65
N SER A 172 -7.12 -37.19 26.87
CA SER A 172 -6.20 -37.18 28.02
C SER A 172 -6.17 -38.50 28.78
N VAL A 173 -7.24 -39.32 28.73
CA VAL A 173 -7.36 -40.55 29.54
C VAL A 173 -7.52 -41.79 28.67
N LEU A 174 -8.48 -41.84 27.75
CA LEU A 174 -8.76 -43.04 26.95
C LEU A 174 -7.69 -43.33 25.89
N GLN A 175 -7.16 -42.29 25.24
CA GLN A 175 -6.13 -42.44 24.21
C GLN A 175 -4.82 -43.03 24.79
N PRO A 176 -4.24 -42.51 25.89
CA PRO A 176 -3.00 -43.06 26.44
C PRO A 176 -3.16 -44.43 27.12
N VAL A 177 -4.34 -44.70 27.70
CA VAL A 177 -4.55 -45.88 28.56
C VAL A 177 -5.13 -47.07 27.82
N TRP A 178 -5.91 -46.86 26.75
CA TRP A 178 -6.78 -47.93 26.20
C TRP A 178 -6.78 -48.06 24.68
N LEU A 179 -6.58 -46.98 23.91
CA LEU A 179 -6.81 -46.97 22.45
C LEU A 179 -5.55 -46.84 21.58
N GLY A 180 -4.37 -46.59 22.18
CA GLY A 180 -3.14 -46.32 21.43
C GLY A 180 -3.16 -44.97 20.70
N GLN A 181 -2.17 -44.71 19.84
CA GLN A 181 -2.16 -43.49 19.02
C GLN A 181 -3.15 -43.64 17.86
N TYR A 182 -4.15 -42.77 17.81
CA TYR A 182 -5.05 -42.67 16.66
C TYR A 182 -4.28 -42.35 15.39
N SER A 183 -4.74 -42.88 14.25
CA SER A 183 -4.28 -42.37 12.96
C SER A 183 -4.66 -40.90 12.81
N VAL A 184 -3.88 -40.17 12.01
CA VAL A 184 -4.13 -38.74 11.72
C VAL A 184 -5.54 -38.55 11.15
N ALA A 185 -5.97 -39.43 10.23
CA ALA A 185 -7.30 -39.38 9.63
C ALA A 185 -8.41 -39.58 10.66
N LEU A 186 -8.29 -40.57 11.55
CA LEU A 186 -9.30 -40.81 12.59
C LEU A 186 -9.37 -39.65 13.58
N SER A 187 -8.22 -39.06 13.91
CA SER A 187 -8.13 -37.87 14.78
C SER A 187 -8.85 -36.66 14.18
N ILE A 188 -8.64 -36.40 12.88
CA ILE A 188 -9.31 -35.30 12.16
C ILE A 188 -10.83 -35.52 12.11
N VAL A 189 -11.28 -36.73 11.78
CA VAL A 189 -12.72 -37.05 11.70
C VAL A 189 -13.37 -36.93 13.09
N PHE A 190 -12.75 -37.49 14.12
CA PHE A 190 -13.22 -37.37 15.50
C PHE A 190 -13.31 -35.91 15.93
N ALA A 191 -12.23 -35.16 15.69
CA ALA A 191 -12.14 -33.75 16.04
C ALA A 191 -13.25 -32.92 15.39
N THR A 192 -13.39 -33.07 14.08
CA THR A 192 -14.40 -32.36 13.28
C THR A 192 -15.81 -32.70 13.75
N THR A 193 -16.08 -33.98 14.03
CA THR A 193 -17.39 -34.45 14.50
C THR A 193 -17.75 -33.83 15.85
N MET A 194 -16.86 -33.89 16.84
CA MET A 194 -17.12 -33.31 18.16
C MET A 194 -17.34 -31.80 18.10
N VAL A 195 -16.55 -31.08 17.29
CA VAL A 195 -16.71 -29.63 17.08
C VAL A 195 -18.08 -29.30 16.49
N VAL A 196 -18.52 -30.05 15.46
CA VAL A 196 -19.83 -29.84 14.84
C VAL A 196 -20.97 -30.08 15.83
N VAL A 197 -20.88 -31.15 16.64
CA VAL A 197 -21.89 -31.47 17.67
C VAL A 197 -21.91 -30.41 18.77
N PHE A 198 -20.75 -29.94 19.22
CA PHE A 198 -20.63 -28.87 20.20
C PHE A 198 -21.27 -27.57 19.68
N LEU A 199 -20.90 -27.14 18.48
CA LEU A 199 -21.42 -25.91 17.88
C LEU A 199 -22.93 -26.01 17.63
N ALA A 200 -23.43 -27.21 17.26
CA ALA A 200 -24.87 -27.47 17.17
C ALA A 200 -25.61 -27.27 18.50
N GLY A 201 -25.02 -27.77 19.61
CA GLY A 201 -25.54 -27.55 20.96
C GLY A 201 -25.59 -26.08 21.34
N ILE A 202 -24.50 -25.34 21.07
CA ILE A 202 -24.39 -23.90 21.34
C ILE A 202 -25.41 -23.08 20.54
N ILE A 203 -25.55 -23.32 19.24
CA ILE A 203 -26.54 -22.63 18.39
C ILE A 203 -27.95 -22.86 18.96
N ARG A 204 -28.28 -24.10 19.32
CA ARG A 204 -29.60 -24.46 19.84
C ARG A 204 -29.84 -23.87 21.23
N LEU A 205 -28.83 -23.77 22.07
CA LEU A 205 -28.87 -23.09 23.36
C LEU A 205 -29.31 -21.63 23.19
N PHE A 206 -28.63 -20.88 22.31
CA PHE A 206 -28.97 -19.48 22.04
C PHE A 206 -30.36 -19.33 21.41
N ASP A 207 -30.73 -20.19 20.47
CA ASP A 207 -32.08 -20.20 19.90
C ASP A 207 -33.17 -20.47 20.96
N SER A 208 -32.91 -21.35 21.94
CA SER A 208 -33.82 -21.64 23.04
C SER A 208 -33.99 -20.45 23.99
N LEU A 209 -32.88 -19.80 24.36
CA LEU A 209 -32.88 -18.58 25.17
C LEU A 209 -33.68 -17.46 24.48
N LEU A 210 -33.45 -17.27 23.17
CA LEU A 210 -34.15 -16.29 22.34
C LEU A 210 -35.63 -16.61 22.13
N ALA A 211 -35.99 -17.88 21.96
CA ALA A 211 -37.39 -18.30 21.78
C ALA A 211 -38.22 -18.11 23.06
N ASN A 212 -37.63 -18.30 24.23
CA ASN A 212 -38.28 -18.02 25.51
C ASN A 212 -38.36 -16.50 25.82
N LEU A 213 -37.68 -15.66 25.03
CA LEU A 213 -37.68 -14.22 25.19
C LEU A 213 -38.96 -13.57 24.66
N TYR A 214 -39.54 -14.05 23.56
CA TYR A 214 -40.78 -13.50 22.99
C TYR A 214 -41.96 -14.45 23.24
N PRO A 215 -42.92 -14.10 24.11
CA PRO A 215 -44.17 -14.84 24.21
C PRO A 215 -44.88 -14.82 22.86
N SER A 216 -45.36 -15.98 22.41
CA SER A 216 -46.07 -16.20 21.14
C SER A 216 -47.37 -15.39 20.97
N GLY A 217 -47.73 -14.51 21.92
CA GLY A 217 -48.97 -13.71 21.94
C GLY A 217 -48.79 -12.18 21.85
N LEU A 218 -47.58 -11.63 21.72
CA LEU A 218 -47.39 -10.16 21.66
C LEU A 218 -47.52 -9.55 20.25
N THR A 219 -47.86 -10.36 19.24
CA THR A 219 -48.07 -9.91 17.85
C THR A 219 -49.54 -9.84 17.43
N SER A 220 -50.49 -10.27 18.26
CA SER A 220 -51.90 -10.03 18.01
C SER A 220 -52.25 -8.60 18.43
N ASN A 221 -52.38 -7.72 17.45
CA ASN A 221 -53.23 -6.54 17.58
C ASN A 221 -54.67 -7.03 17.81
N ASP A 222 -55.04 -7.38 19.03
CA ASP A 222 -56.44 -7.33 19.44
C ASP A 222 -56.69 -5.96 20.05
N SER A 223 -56.96 -5.00 19.17
CA SER A 223 -57.53 -3.71 19.51
C SER A 223 -59.06 -3.80 19.67
N THR A 224 -59.55 -4.89 20.26
CA THR A 224 -60.95 -5.04 20.68
C THR A 224 -61.02 -5.32 22.18
N LEU A 225 -60.40 -4.46 22.98
CA LEU A 225 -60.68 -4.36 24.42
C LEU A 225 -61.97 -3.54 24.60
N ASN A 226 -63.11 -4.16 24.33
CA ASN A 226 -64.36 -3.78 24.96
C ASN A 226 -64.58 -4.70 26.16
N ASP A 227 -64.50 -4.09 27.35
CA ASP A 227 -65.29 -4.41 28.54
C ASP A 227 -65.53 -5.89 28.86
N THR A 228 -64.49 -6.59 29.33
CA THR A 228 -64.63 -7.62 30.38
C THR A 228 -63.31 -7.83 31.11
N GLY A 229 -63.28 -7.59 32.43
CA GLY A 229 -62.39 -8.30 33.36
C GLY A 229 -61.16 -7.55 33.89
N GLU A 230 -61.27 -7.01 35.11
CA GLU A 230 -60.19 -6.45 35.94
C GLU A 230 -59.00 -7.42 36.13
N ASN A 231 -59.24 -8.74 36.00
CA ASN A 231 -58.25 -9.81 36.11
C ASN A 231 -57.31 -9.96 34.88
N ASP A 232 -57.69 -9.50 33.68
CA ASP A 232 -56.83 -9.60 32.48
C ASP A 232 -55.73 -8.53 32.44
N SER A 233 -55.93 -7.43 33.18
CA SER A 233 -54.93 -6.36 33.32
C SER A 233 -53.70 -6.81 34.11
N GLN A 234 -53.88 -7.71 35.08
CA GLN A 234 -52.84 -8.14 36.01
C GLN A 234 -51.97 -9.26 35.42
N SER A 235 -52.57 -10.18 34.67
CA SER A 235 -51.86 -11.21 33.89
C SER A 235 -51.03 -10.60 32.76
N SER A 236 -51.56 -9.59 32.05
CA SER A 236 -50.84 -8.86 31.01
C SER A 236 -49.67 -8.04 31.56
N LYS A 237 -49.85 -7.32 32.67
CA LYS A 237 -48.77 -6.59 33.36
C LYS A 237 -47.66 -7.52 33.86
N LYS A 238 -48.00 -8.69 34.42
CA LYS A 238 -47.02 -9.69 34.89
C LYS A 238 -46.22 -10.29 33.74
N ALA A 239 -46.86 -10.56 32.60
CA ALA A 239 -46.19 -11.04 31.40
C ALA A 239 -45.21 -10.00 30.82
N ILE A 240 -45.63 -8.73 30.73
CA ILE A 240 -44.80 -7.62 30.25
C ILE A 240 -43.59 -7.39 31.16
N ASN A 241 -43.77 -7.37 32.48
CA ASN A 241 -42.66 -7.21 33.43
C ASN A 241 -41.67 -8.38 33.36
N SER A 242 -42.15 -9.60 33.16
CA SER A 242 -41.29 -10.78 33.00
C SER A 242 -40.49 -10.76 31.69
N PHE A 243 -41.09 -10.24 30.61
CA PHE A 243 -40.42 -10.00 29.32
C PHE A 243 -39.33 -8.93 29.49
N ASP A 244 -39.68 -7.81 30.13
CA ASP A 244 -38.78 -6.69 30.36
C ASP A 244 -37.53 -7.09 31.13
N LEU A 245 -37.71 -7.85 32.22
CA LEU A 245 -36.59 -8.31 33.03
C LEU A 245 -35.69 -9.27 32.24
N LYS A 246 -36.27 -10.26 31.54
CA LYS A 246 -35.51 -11.25 30.76
C LYS A 246 -34.78 -10.61 29.58
N TYR A 247 -35.44 -9.72 28.84
CA TYR A 247 -34.83 -8.99 27.72
C TYR A 247 -33.67 -8.13 28.21
N THR A 248 -33.88 -7.33 29.25
CA THR A 248 -32.85 -6.43 29.78
C THR A 248 -31.65 -7.23 30.28
N LEU A 249 -31.87 -8.30 31.07
CA LEU A 249 -30.79 -9.15 31.56
C LEU A 249 -29.99 -9.78 30.40
N LEU A 250 -30.67 -10.27 29.37
CA LEU A 250 -30.02 -10.91 28.24
C LEU A 250 -29.25 -9.91 27.36
N VAL A 251 -29.77 -8.69 27.17
CA VAL A 251 -29.04 -7.60 26.48
C VAL A 251 -27.83 -7.14 27.31
N THR A 252 -27.97 -6.96 28.62
CA THR A 252 -26.83 -6.57 29.46
C THR A 252 -25.74 -7.63 29.43
N LEU A 253 -26.12 -8.91 29.46
CA LEU A 253 -25.18 -10.01 29.36
C LEU A 253 -24.53 -10.11 27.98
N LEU A 254 -25.32 -10.20 26.89
CA LEU A 254 -24.80 -10.46 25.54
C LEU A 254 -24.32 -9.21 24.79
N GLY A 255 -24.94 -8.05 25.05
CA GLY A 255 -24.66 -6.80 24.35
C GLY A 255 -23.63 -5.91 25.03
N ILE A 256 -23.33 -6.12 26.32
CA ILE A 256 -22.38 -5.30 27.09
C ILE A 256 -21.33 -6.18 27.79
N ALA A 257 -21.75 -7.03 28.73
CA ALA A 257 -20.83 -7.77 29.60
C ALA A 257 -19.95 -8.76 28.83
N ALA A 258 -20.54 -9.60 27.96
CA ALA A 258 -19.78 -10.58 27.19
C ALA A 258 -18.82 -9.92 26.18
N PRO A 259 -19.22 -8.90 25.39
CA PRO A 259 -18.30 -8.20 24.50
C PRO A 259 -17.15 -7.50 25.22
N LEU A 260 -17.43 -6.80 26.34
CA LEU A 260 -16.38 -6.17 27.16
C LEU A 260 -15.47 -7.23 27.81
N GLY A 261 -16.02 -8.33 28.28
CA GLY A 261 -15.25 -9.48 28.77
C GLY A 261 -14.39 -10.12 27.68
N GLY A 262 -14.89 -10.19 26.45
CA GLY A 262 -14.14 -10.61 25.27
C GLY A 262 -12.98 -9.67 24.95
N LEU A 263 -13.20 -8.35 24.95
CA LEU A 263 -12.14 -7.36 24.77
C LEU A 263 -11.10 -7.42 25.90
N TRP A 264 -11.55 -7.64 27.14
CA TRP A 264 -10.65 -7.85 28.26
C TRP A 264 -9.81 -9.11 28.09
N LEU A 265 -10.39 -10.22 27.63
CA LEU A 265 -9.63 -11.44 27.32
C LEU A 265 -8.66 -11.23 26.15
N ASN A 266 -9.03 -10.42 25.16
CA ASN A 266 -8.18 -10.07 24.02
C ASN A 266 -6.93 -9.26 24.44
N LEU A 267 -6.95 -8.55 25.57
CA LEU A 267 -5.75 -7.94 26.16
C LEU A 267 -4.67 -8.99 26.48
N TYR A 268 -5.09 -10.17 26.95
CA TYR A 268 -4.19 -11.26 27.34
C TYR A 268 -3.89 -12.20 26.18
N LEU A 269 -4.84 -12.39 25.28
CA LEU A 269 -4.75 -13.26 24.10
C LEU A 269 -5.15 -12.47 22.85
N PRO A 270 -4.22 -11.76 22.19
CA PRO A 270 -4.49 -10.96 21.00
C PRO A 270 -4.73 -11.87 19.78
N PHE A 271 -5.91 -12.49 19.74
CA PHE A 271 -6.33 -13.46 18.73
C PHE A 271 -7.75 -13.16 18.23
N PRO A 272 -8.04 -13.28 16.91
CA PRO A 272 -7.08 -13.46 15.82
C PRO A 272 -6.25 -12.19 15.53
N ALA A 273 -6.61 -11.06 16.15
CA ALA A 273 -5.94 -9.77 16.04
C ALA A 273 -6.04 -8.97 17.35
N ASP A 274 -5.39 -7.82 17.37
CA ASP A 274 -5.47 -6.83 18.46
C ASP A 274 -6.69 -5.91 18.25
N PHE A 275 -7.68 -5.99 19.14
CA PHE A 275 -8.90 -5.19 19.10
C PHE A 275 -8.95 -4.08 20.15
N GLN A 276 -7.80 -3.67 20.71
CA GLN A 276 -7.71 -2.75 21.85
C GLN A 276 -7.82 -1.26 21.48
N SER A 277 -8.27 -0.94 20.26
CA SER A 277 -8.46 0.44 19.83
C SER A 277 -9.63 1.11 20.57
N THR A 278 -9.50 2.40 20.89
CA THR A 278 -10.54 3.18 21.57
C THR A 278 -11.88 3.13 20.82
N GLY A 279 -11.85 3.12 19.48
CA GLY A 279 -13.06 3.02 18.67
C GLY A 279 -13.86 1.75 18.91
N VAL A 280 -13.20 0.59 19.09
CA VAL A 280 -13.88 -0.70 19.34
C VAL A 280 -14.65 -0.67 20.67
N TYR A 281 -14.06 -0.10 21.72
CA TYR A 281 -14.73 0.07 23.01
C TYR A 281 -15.96 0.98 22.91
N VAL A 282 -15.82 2.12 22.23
CA VAL A 282 -16.92 3.07 22.02
C VAL A 282 -18.06 2.41 21.24
N PHE A 283 -17.78 1.71 20.14
CA PHE A 283 -18.82 1.02 19.37
C PHE A 283 -19.46 -0.15 20.12
N THR A 284 -18.70 -0.85 20.98
CA THR A 284 -19.24 -1.90 21.85
C THR A 284 -20.28 -1.31 22.81
N LEU A 285 -19.97 -0.19 23.46
CA LEU A 285 -20.89 0.49 24.36
C LEU A 285 -22.12 1.02 23.62
N ILE A 286 -21.91 1.69 22.48
CA ILE A 286 -23.01 2.22 21.65
C ILE A 286 -23.93 1.08 21.19
N ASN A 287 -23.39 -0.05 20.73
CA ASN A 287 -24.20 -1.19 20.32
C ASN A 287 -25.02 -1.76 21.48
N GLY A 288 -24.41 -1.92 22.66
CA GLY A 288 -25.11 -2.35 23.88
C GLY A 288 -26.27 -1.42 24.25
N LEU A 289 -26.03 -0.09 24.21
CA LEU A 289 -27.07 0.92 24.47
C LEU A 289 -28.20 0.88 23.44
N VAL A 290 -27.88 0.70 22.15
CA VAL A 290 -28.88 0.57 21.08
C VAL A 290 -29.73 -0.70 21.26
N LEU A 291 -29.13 -1.80 21.72
CA LEU A 291 -29.85 -3.05 21.98
C LEU A 291 -30.74 -2.98 23.24
N LEU A 292 -30.43 -2.11 24.21
CA LEU A 292 -31.28 -1.90 25.39
C LEU A 292 -32.63 -1.25 25.02
N ILE A 293 -32.69 -0.52 23.90
CA ILE A 293 -33.95 0.02 23.37
C ILE A 293 -34.82 -1.16 22.99
N LYS A 294 -35.99 -1.31 23.62
CA LYS A 294 -36.86 -2.49 23.44
C LYS A 294 -37.64 -2.45 22.11
N PRO A 295 -37.88 -3.61 21.47
CA PRO A 295 -38.68 -3.70 20.25
C PRO A 295 -40.18 -3.67 20.51
N ILE A 296 -40.68 -2.55 21.05
CA ILE A 296 -42.09 -2.38 21.44
C ILE A 296 -42.74 -1.28 20.60
N GLY A 297 -43.91 -1.58 20.05
CA GLY A 297 -44.78 -0.62 19.38
C GLY A 297 -44.36 -0.22 17.96
N ILE A 298 -45.36 0.10 17.13
CA ILE A 298 -45.19 0.35 15.69
C ILE A 298 -44.71 1.80 15.40
N HIS A 299 -45.00 2.76 16.28
CA HIS A 299 -44.76 4.19 16.03
C HIS A 299 -43.27 4.58 15.97
N GLY A 300 -42.41 3.95 16.79
CA GLY A 300 -40.96 4.22 16.83
C GLY A 300 -40.09 3.22 16.05
N SER A 301 -40.71 2.21 15.40
CA SER A 301 -39.96 1.12 14.74
C SER A 301 -39.02 1.57 13.61
N PRO A 302 -39.32 2.61 12.79
CA PRO A 302 -38.40 3.03 11.73
C PRO A 302 -37.08 3.59 12.29
N ILE A 303 -37.13 4.38 13.36
CA ILE A 303 -35.95 4.98 14.00
C ILE A 303 -35.13 3.89 14.70
N ARG A 304 -35.79 2.96 15.42
CA ARG A 304 -35.09 1.83 16.06
C ARG A 304 -34.44 0.91 15.04
N LEU A 305 -35.10 0.65 13.92
CA LEU A 305 -34.53 -0.11 12.81
C LEU A 305 -33.27 0.59 12.28
N PHE A 306 -33.33 1.91 12.03
CA PHE A 306 -32.18 2.69 11.59
C PHE A 306 -30.99 2.58 12.56
N LEU A 307 -31.22 2.83 13.85
CA LEU A 307 -30.19 2.75 14.89
C LEU A 307 -29.54 1.35 14.96
N ARG A 308 -30.34 0.29 14.91
CA ARG A 308 -29.83 -1.10 14.92
C ARG A 308 -29.08 -1.47 13.65
N CYS A 309 -29.49 -0.92 12.51
CA CYS A 309 -28.79 -1.11 11.24
C CYS A 309 -27.46 -0.33 11.18
N ILE A 310 -27.31 0.78 11.92
CA ILE A 310 -26.01 1.49 12.05
C ILE A 310 -24.97 0.64 12.78
N THR A 311 -25.36 -0.05 13.85
CA THR A 311 -24.42 -0.86 14.65
C THR A 311 -24.27 -2.30 14.16
N LEU A 312 -25.12 -2.73 13.21
CA LEU A 312 -25.08 -4.08 12.65
C LEU A 312 -23.76 -4.41 11.90
N PRO A 313 -23.16 -3.52 11.09
CA PRO A 313 -21.87 -3.78 10.45
C PRO A 313 -20.74 -4.01 11.45
N PHE A 314 -20.78 -3.33 12.60
CA PHE A 314 -19.78 -3.52 13.67
C PHE A 314 -19.85 -4.95 14.25
N ILE A 315 -21.05 -5.44 14.59
CA ILE A 315 -21.20 -6.83 15.07
C ILE A 315 -20.99 -7.85 13.95
N GLY A 316 -21.44 -7.55 12.73
CA GLY A 316 -21.21 -8.37 11.54
C GLY A 316 -19.71 -8.55 11.26
N TYR A 317 -18.90 -7.51 11.46
CA TYR A 317 -17.45 -7.57 11.34
C TYR A 317 -16.84 -8.60 12.31
N PHE A 318 -17.09 -8.45 13.62
CA PHE A 318 -16.57 -9.38 14.62
C PHE A 318 -17.09 -10.81 14.39
N PHE A 319 -18.36 -10.95 14.02
CA PHE A 319 -18.94 -12.25 13.67
C PHE A 319 -18.17 -12.91 12.52
N LEU A 320 -17.89 -12.18 11.43
CA LEU A 320 -17.16 -12.71 10.27
C LEU A 320 -15.69 -13.01 10.57
N VAL A 321 -15.01 -12.17 11.35
CA VAL A 321 -13.60 -12.37 11.72
C VAL A 321 -13.41 -13.61 12.58
N PHE A 322 -14.33 -13.87 13.53
CA PHE A 322 -14.24 -15.03 14.40
C PHE A 322 -14.85 -16.31 13.79
N LEU A 323 -15.62 -16.20 12.69
CA LEU A 323 -16.31 -17.33 12.09
C LEU A 323 -15.36 -18.48 11.67
N PRO A 324 -14.24 -18.23 10.97
CA PRO A 324 -13.30 -19.30 10.58
C PRO A 324 -12.68 -20.02 11.77
N PHE A 325 -12.62 -19.36 12.93
CA PHE A 325 -11.98 -19.87 14.14
C PHE A 325 -12.96 -20.54 15.09
N LEU A 326 -14.27 -20.55 14.81
CA LEU A 326 -15.26 -21.27 15.62
C LEU A 326 -14.90 -22.74 15.90
N PRO A 327 -14.29 -23.51 14.97
CA PRO A 327 -13.88 -24.87 15.25
C PRO A 327 -12.89 -25.00 16.41
N LEU A 328 -12.05 -23.97 16.62
CA LEU A 328 -11.08 -23.92 17.70
C LEU A 328 -11.71 -23.56 19.05
N SER A 329 -12.96 -23.09 19.08
CA SER A 329 -13.62 -22.62 20.32
C SER A 329 -13.69 -23.72 21.39
N LEU A 330 -13.97 -24.97 21.00
CA LEU A 330 -14.02 -26.11 21.92
C LEU A 330 -12.67 -26.33 22.62
N ILE A 331 -11.59 -26.36 21.83
CA ILE A 331 -10.22 -26.57 22.32
C ILE A 331 -9.78 -25.38 23.18
N ALA A 332 -10.11 -24.16 22.74
CA ALA A 332 -9.74 -22.93 23.43
C ALA A 332 -10.46 -22.77 24.78
N ILE A 333 -11.72 -23.22 24.90
CA ILE A 333 -12.45 -23.30 26.18
C ILE A 333 -11.71 -24.22 27.15
N LEU A 334 -11.37 -25.44 26.70
CA LEU A 334 -10.69 -26.44 27.54
C LEU A 334 -9.30 -25.99 27.99
N ALA A 335 -8.56 -25.27 27.15
CA ALA A 335 -7.20 -24.85 27.44
C ALA A 335 -7.12 -23.67 28.44
N VAL A 336 -7.84 -22.56 28.16
CA VAL A 336 -7.66 -21.29 28.91
C VAL A 336 -8.98 -20.51 29.03
N GLY A 337 -10.14 -21.12 28.75
CA GLY A 337 -11.41 -20.40 28.65
C GLY A 337 -11.49 -19.45 27.44
N ALA A 338 -10.49 -19.47 26.56
CA ALA A 338 -10.35 -18.51 25.47
C ALA A 338 -11.43 -18.67 24.38
N GLY A 339 -12.10 -19.82 24.28
CA GLY A 339 -13.14 -20.00 23.27
C GLY A 339 -14.41 -19.17 23.54
N PHE A 340 -14.59 -18.61 24.74
CA PHE A 340 -15.64 -17.60 24.97
C PHE A 340 -15.41 -16.33 24.13
N LEU A 341 -14.15 -16.01 23.79
CA LEU A 341 -13.82 -14.93 22.86
C LEU A 341 -14.45 -15.15 21.49
N MET A 342 -14.45 -16.39 21.00
CA MET A 342 -14.98 -16.78 19.69
C MET A 342 -16.50 -16.96 19.71
N LEU A 343 -17.07 -17.41 20.83
CA LEU A 343 -18.51 -17.64 20.98
C LEU A 343 -19.32 -16.35 21.23
N THR A 344 -18.69 -15.31 21.80
CA THR A 344 -19.40 -14.05 22.11
C THR A 344 -19.94 -13.35 20.86
N PRO A 345 -19.15 -13.12 19.79
CA PRO A 345 -19.65 -12.55 18.55
C PRO A 345 -20.75 -13.42 17.89
N LEU A 346 -20.67 -14.75 18.02
CA LEU A 346 -21.68 -15.67 17.54
C LEU A 346 -23.03 -15.44 18.24
N ALA A 347 -23.01 -15.43 19.58
CA ALA A 347 -24.19 -15.24 20.41
C ALA A 347 -24.84 -13.86 20.14
N LEU A 348 -24.02 -12.81 20.15
CA LEU A 348 -24.47 -11.45 19.91
C LEU A 348 -24.98 -11.25 18.48
N GLY A 349 -24.32 -11.83 17.48
CA GLY A 349 -24.75 -11.79 16.08
C GLY A 349 -26.13 -12.44 15.87
N LEU A 350 -26.35 -13.63 16.43
CA LEU A 350 -27.66 -14.30 16.38
C LEU A 350 -28.75 -13.50 17.12
N PHE A 351 -28.41 -12.95 18.29
CA PHE A 351 -29.30 -12.13 19.09
C PHE A 351 -29.73 -10.85 18.35
N GLN A 352 -28.78 -10.06 17.87
CA GLN A 352 -29.04 -8.80 17.17
C GLN A 352 -29.72 -9.04 15.83
N ALA A 353 -29.38 -10.10 15.09
CA ALA A 353 -30.05 -10.44 13.83
C ALA A 353 -31.56 -10.70 14.05
N ARG A 354 -31.91 -11.49 15.07
CA ARG A 354 -33.33 -11.79 15.37
C ARG A 354 -34.10 -10.53 15.75
N ILE A 355 -33.52 -9.70 16.62
CA ILE A 355 -34.12 -8.45 17.07
C ILE A 355 -34.30 -7.46 15.92
N THR A 356 -33.31 -7.35 15.04
CA THR A 356 -33.36 -6.45 13.87
C THR A 356 -34.41 -6.91 12.87
N LEU A 357 -34.55 -8.23 12.66
CA LEU A 357 -35.61 -8.80 11.81
C LEU A 357 -37.01 -8.55 12.37
N THR A 358 -37.18 -8.60 13.69
CA THR A 358 -38.44 -8.23 14.35
C THR A 358 -38.77 -6.75 14.18
N GLU A 359 -37.79 -5.84 14.27
CA GLU A 359 -38.08 -4.42 13.95
C GLU A 359 -38.37 -4.20 12.49
N PHE A 360 -37.68 -4.94 11.61
CA PHE A 360 -37.92 -4.82 10.19
C PHE A 360 -39.38 -5.18 9.84
N SER A 361 -39.95 -6.20 10.49
CA SER A 361 -41.37 -6.53 10.31
C SER A 361 -42.30 -5.44 10.86
N LEU A 362 -42.01 -4.88 12.03
CA LEU A 362 -42.77 -3.76 12.62
C LEU A 362 -42.67 -2.48 11.79
N ALA A 363 -41.50 -2.15 11.27
CA ALA A 363 -41.28 -0.99 10.40
C ALA A 363 -41.98 -1.18 9.05
N LYS A 364 -41.94 -2.39 8.49
CA LYS A 364 -42.69 -2.73 7.27
C LYS A 364 -44.20 -2.51 7.44
N GLN A 365 -44.75 -2.81 8.61
CA GLN A 365 -46.16 -2.53 8.92
C GLN A 365 -46.46 -1.02 8.98
N ARG A 366 -45.53 -0.19 9.47
CA ARG A 366 -45.71 1.26 9.61
C ARG A 366 -45.53 2.04 8.31
N VAL A 367 -44.40 1.84 7.64
CA VAL A 367 -43.93 2.70 6.52
C VAL A 367 -43.96 1.98 5.17
N GLY A 368 -44.37 0.71 5.14
CA GLY A 368 -44.35 -0.13 3.95
C GLY A 368 -42.99 -0.77 3.67
N SER A 369 -42.99 -1.82 2.84
CA SER A 369 -41.80 -2.65 2.58
C SER A 369 -40.63 -1.86 1.98
N PHE A 370 -40.91 -0.95 1.03
CA PHE A 370 -39.86 -0.22 0.33
C PHE A 370 -39.12 0.75 1.27
N LYS A 371 -39.87 1.57 2.04
CA LYS A 371 -39.28 2.51 2.99
C LYS A 371 -38.52 1.79 4.11
N ALA A 372 -39.05 0.68 4.64
CA ALA A 372 -38.35 -0.11 5.64
C ALA A 372 -37.01 -0.68 5.12
N VAL A 373 -36.96 -1.14 3.87
CA VAL A 373 -35.71 -1.55 3.22
C VAL A 373 -34.75 -0.38 3.05
N ALA A 374 -35.23 0.76 2.55
CA ALA A 374 -34.40 1.96 2.36
C ALA A 374 -33.77 2.42 3.68
N ILE A 375 -34.54 2.43 4.78
CA ILE A 375 -34.05 2.77 6.13
C ILE A 375 -32.97 1.80 6.58
N GLY A 376 -33.19 0.50 6.41
CA GLY A 376 -32.19 -0.51 6.76
C GLY A 376 -30.89 -0.38 5.96
N VAL A 377 -31.01 -0.11 4.65
CA VAL A 377 -29.85 0.10 3.76
C VAL A 377 -29.09 1.38 4.12
N LEU A 378 -29.80 2.49 4.35
CA LEU A 378 -29.19 3.74 4.79
C LEU A 378 -28.44 3.56 6.11
N GLY A 379 -29.04 2.87 7.09
CA GLY A 379 -28.39 2.57 8.36
C GLY A 379 -27.13 1.73 8.20
N LEU A 380 -27.21 0.65 7.41
CA LEU A 380 -26.07 -0.23 7.11
C LEU A 380 -24.92 0.50 6.41
N ALA A 381 -25.22 1.54 5.62
CA ALA A 381 -24.23 2.30 4.87
C ALA A 381 -23.49 3.37 5.71
N VAL A 382 -24.02 3.79 6.86
CA VAL A 382 -23.45 4.87 7.68
C VAL A 382 -22.02 4.55 8.10
N LEU A 383 -21.80 3.38 8.71
CA LEU A 383 -20.50 3.03 9.28
C LEU A 383 -19.44 2.76 8.19
N PRO A 384 -19.70 1.93 7.15
CA PRO A 384 -18.79 1.81 6.00
C PRO A 384 -18.52 3.16 5.31
N GLY A 385 -19.55 3.97 5.09
CA GLY A 385 -19.42 5.28 4.47
C GLY A 385 -18.56 6.25 5.28
N TYR A 386 -18.69 6.24 6.61
CA TYR A 386 -17.83 7.01 7.51
C TYR A 386 -16.37 6.59 7.39
N PHE A 387 -16.06 5.29 7.48
CA PHE A 387 -14.69 4.79 7.36
C PHE A 387 -14.08 5.04 5.98
N THR A 388 -14.84 4.87 4.90
CA THR A 388 -14.39 5.19 3.54
C THR A 388 -14.12 6.68 3.39
N THR A 389 -14.97 7.55 3.94
CA THR A 389 -14.75 9.00 3.89
C THR A 389 -13.48 9.39 4.65
N GLN A 390 -13.26 8.84 5.85
CA GLN A 390 -12.00 9.08 6.58
C GLN A 390 -10.80 8.60 5.79
N ALA A 391 -10.85 7.39 5.22
CA ALA A 391 -9.77 6.88 4.37
C ALA A 391 -9.49 7.78 3.15
N LEU A 392 -10.53 8.34 2.50
CA LEU A 392 -10.36 9.27 1.38
C LEU A 392 -9.75 10.62 1.82
N LEU A 393 -10.14 11.14 2.98
CA LEU A 393 -9.55 12.36 3.55
C LEU A 393 -8.09 12.13 3.94
N ASP A 394 -7.79 10.97 4.52
CA ASP A 394 -6.43 10.58 4.91
C ASP A 394 -5.56 10.34 3.69
N LYS A 395 -6.10 9.72 2.63
CA LYS A 395 -5.46 9.62 1.31
C LYS A 395 -5.13 10.99 0.75
N HIS A 396 -6.11 11.91 0.70
CA HIS A 396 -5.89 13.25 0.17
C HIS A 396 -4.82 14.02 0.96
N ALA A 397 -4.85 13.95 2.30
CA ALA A 397 -3.83 14.57 3.14
C ALA A 397 -2.45 13.95 2.88
N LEU A 398 -2.35 12.62 2.89
CA LEU A 398 -1.11 11.91 2.63
C LEU A 398 -0.55 12.20 1.24
N ASP A 399 -1.35 12.12 0.17
CA ASP A 399 -0.92 12.41 -1.20
C ASP A 399 -0.44 13.85 -1.36
N THR A 400 -1.07 14.81 -0.65
CA THR A 400 -0.59 16.20 -0.65
C THR A 400 0.75 16.32 0.06
N SER A 401 0.90 15.67 1.22
CA SER A 401 2.17 15.67 1.96
C SER A 401 3.28 14.89 1.22
N LEU A 402 2.96 13.82 0.51
CA LEU A 402 3.90 13.08 -0.33
C LEU A 402 4.36 13.92 -1.53
N ARG A 403 3.44 14.64 -2.18
CA ARG A 403 3.79 15.60 -3.25
C ARG A 403 4.65 16.73 -2.72
N TYR A 404 4.35 17.20 -1.52
CA TYR A 404 5.18 18.18 -0.85
C TYR A 404 6.59 17.62 -0.65
N PHE A 405 6.78 16.57 0.15
CA PHE A 405 8.12 16.11 0.57
C PHE A 405 8.93 15.30 -0.46
N TYR A 406 8.28 14.50 -1.31
CA TYR A 406 8.98 13.55 -2.20
C TYR A 406 9.00 14.00 -3.65
N SER A 407 7.94 14.66 -4.15
CA SER A 407 7.99 15.29 -5.47
C SER A 407 8.50 16.74 -5.42
N HIS A 408 8.95 17.22 -4.26
CA HIS A 408 9.66 18.51 -4.10
C HIS A 408 9.02 19.66 -4.88
N ASP A 409 7.68 19.77 -4.84
CA ASP A 409 7.00 20.80 -5.61
C ASP A 409 7.39 22.18 -5.07
N VAL A 410 8.22 22.87 -5.83
CA VAL A 410 8.76 24.18 -5.47
C VAL A 410 7.62 25.20 -5.39
N ASN A 411 6.58 25.01 -6.21
CA ASN A 411 5.43 25.92 -6.33
C ASN A 411 4.21 25.43 -5.53
N ALA A 412 4.32 24.32 -4.79
CA ALA A 412 3.19 23.78 -4.05
C ALA A 412 2.66 24.76 -3.02
N THR A 413 1.33 24.75 -2.90
CA THR A 413 0.66 25.36 -1.76
C THR A 413 1.14 24.72 -0.47
N PRO A 414 1.39 25.52 0.57
CA PRO A 414 1.72 25.04 1.90
C PRO A 414 0.72 24.02 2.45
N LEU A 415 1.22 23.13 3.31
CA LEU A 415 0.36 22.18 4.02
C LEU A 415 -0.47 22.90 5.08
N THR A 416 -1.78 22.64 5.09
CA THR A 416 -2.68 23.09 6.16
C THR A 416 -2.49 22.26 7.42
N GLU A 417 -2.82 22.81 8.59
CA GLU A 417 -2.74 22.09 9.88
C GLU A 417 -3.51 20.76 9.87
N SER A 418 -4.67 20.74 9.22
CA SER A 418 -5.50 19.52 9.10
C SER A 418 -4.82 18.43 8.27
N GLN A 419 -4.11 18.80 7.19
CA GLN A 419 -3.34 17.88 6.36
C GLN A 419 -2.13 17.35 7.13
N ILE A 420 -1.41 18.24 7.84
CA ILE A 420 -0.27 17.87 8.67
C ILE A 420 -0.67 16.80 9.70
N ARG A 421 -1.73 17.07 10.48
CA ARG A 421 -2.23 16.14 11.50
C ARG A 421 -2.67 14.81 10.90
N ARG A 422 -3.50 14.82 9.86
CA ARG A 422 -4.00 13.58 9.23
C ARG A 422 -2.88 12.74 8.61
N SER A 423 -1.92 13.38 7.96
CA SER A 423 -0.74 12.69 7.43
C SER A 423 0.10 12.08 8.55
N ALA A 424 0.35 12.81 9.64
CA ALA A 424 1.08 12.27 10.80
C ALA A 424 0.35 11.06 11.43
N ASP A 425 -0.96 11.17 11.66
CA ASP A 425 -1.79 10.07 12.18
C ASP A 425 -1.79 8.86 11.22
N THR A 426 -1.80 9.10 9.91
CA THR A 426 -1.75 8.04 8.89
C THR A 426 -0.39 7.31 8.89
N LEU A 427 0.72 8.04 9.11
CA LEU A 427 2.06 7.47 9.24
C LEU A 427 2.20 6.60 10.50
N VAL A 428 1.62 7.04 11.63
CA VAL A 428 1.52 6.28 12.88
C VAL A 428 0.76 4.96 12.63
N GLN A 429 -0.41 5.04 11.99
CA GLN A 429 -1.21 3.85 11.65
C GLN A 429 -0.47 2.89 10.73
N LEU A 430 0.26 3.41 9.72
CA LEU A 430 1.04 2.58 8.82
C LEU A 430 2.15 1.83 9.57
N ARG A 431 2.92 2.52 10.42
CA ARG A 431 3.93 1.89 11.28
C ARG A 431 3.31 0.78 12.14
N ASP A 432 2.18 1.06 12.79
CA ASP A 432 1.51 0.10 13.68
C ASP A 432 1.07 -1.15 12.92
N ARG A 433 0.64 -1.02 11.66
CA ARG A 433 0.33 -2.17 10.80
C ARG A 433 1.57 -2.96 10.42
N LYS A 434 2.69 -2.30 10.10
CA LYS A 434 3.96 -2.98 9.75
C LYS A 434 4.50 -3.84 10.91
N ILE A 435 4.23 -3.46 12.16
CA ILE A 435 4.60 -4.27 13.34
C ILE A 435 3.57 -5.36 13.69
N GLY A 436 2.49 -5.49 12.91
CA GLY A 436 1.47 -6.53 13.04
C GLY A 436 0.21 -6.12 13.82
N ILE A 437 0.05 -4.84 14.17
CA ILE A 437 -1.19 -4.32 14.77
C ILE A 437 -2.16 -4.01 13.62
N GLN A 438 -2.84 -5.04 13.14
CA GLN A 438 -3.77 -4.93 12.03
C GLN A 438 -5.14 -5.51 12.36
N LEU A 439 -6.18 -4.87 11.84
CA LEU A 439 -7.56 -5.36 11.88
C LEU A 439 -7.82 -6.19 10.62
N PRO A 440 -8.17 -7.49 10.74
CA PRO A 440 -8.48 -8.34 9.59
C PRO A 440 -9.54 -7.69 8.69
N PHE A 441 -9.44 -7.81 7.37
CA PHE A 441 -10.33 -7.23 6.34
C PHE A 441 -10.39 -5.69 6.26
N ILE A 442 -10.19 -4.97 7.37
CA ILE A 442 -10.28 -3.50 7.40
C ILE A 442 -8.94 -2.87 7.06
N SER A 443 -7.84 -3.38 7.63
CA SER A 443 -6.51 -2.82 7.37
C SER A 443 -6.10 -2.98 5.90
N GLY A 444 -6.40 -4.11 5.26
CA GLY A 444 -6.11 -4.32 3.84
C GLY A 444 -6.95 -3.41 2.94
N ALA A 445 -8.25 -3.31 3.19
CA ALA A 445 -9.13 -2.38 2.49
C ALA A 445 -8.68 -0.91 2.65
N TYR A 446 -8.32 -0.49 3.87
CA TYR A 446 -7.77 0.85 4.11
C TYR A 446 -6.45 1.04 3.34
N ASN A 447 -5.52 0.07 3.41
CA ASN A 447 -4.24 0.15 2.72
C ASN A 447 -4.41 0.27 1.20
N SER A 448 -5.38 -0.44 0.63
CA SER A 448 -5.72 -0.33 -0.78
C SER A 448 -6.26 1.06 -1.15
N ILE A 449 -7.10 1.67 -0.30
CA ILE A 449 -7.65 3.01 -0.56
C ILE A 449 -6.58 4.09 -0.38
N VAL A 450 -5.87 4.08 0.76
CA VAL A 450 -4.95 5.15 1.17
C VAL A 450 -3.61 5.04 0.48
N PHE A 451 -3.00 3.85 0.45
CA PHE A 451 -1.66 3.66 -0.08
C PHE A 451 -1.63 2.95 -1.44
N GLY A 452 -2.78 2.55 -2.01
CA GLY A 452 -2.81 1.82 -3.27
C GLY A 452 -2.09 0.46 -3.21
N SER A 453 -2.13 -0.19 -2.04
CA SER A 453 -1.39 -1.43 -1.74
C SER A 453 0.14 -1.28 -1.82
N LEU A 454 0.65 -0.06 -1.67
CA LEU A 454 2.05 0.26 -1.40
C LEU A 454 2.23 0.61 0.08
N VAL A 455 3.46 0.84 0.51
CA VAL A 455 3.83 1.23 1.89
C VAL A 455 4.86 2.35 1.86
N LEU A 456 5.31 2.86 3.01
CA LEU A 456 6.51 3.68 3.12
C LEU A 456 7.55 2.88 3.92
N SER A 457 8.83 3.00 3.58
CA SER A 457 9.92 2.48 4.42
C SER A 457 9.94 3.15 5.81
N ASP A 458 10.45 2.46 6.82
CA ASP A 458 10.42 2.97 8.20
C ASP A 458 11.19 4.29 8.35
N ASN A 459 12.31 4.42 7.64
CA ASN A 459 13.08 5.67 7.58
C ASN A 459 12.27 6.82 6.96
N LYS A 460 11.48 6.54 5.92
CA LYS A 460 10.60 7.53 5.30
C LYS A 460 9.47 7.94 6.23
N ILE A 461 8.86 6.99 6.94
CA ILE A 461 7.81 7.23 7.94
C ILE A 461 8.35 8.14 9.05
N ASP A 462 9.49 7.78 9.66
CA ASP A 462 10.10 8.54 10.74
C ASP A 462 10.50 9.94 10.29
N ARG A 463 11.15 10.05 9.12
CA ARG A 463 11.57 11.33 8.54
C ARG A 463 10.39 12.23 8.26
N MET A 464 9.38 11.74 7.55
CA MET A 464 8.20 12.52 7.18
C MET A 464 7.40 12.93 8.42
N HIS A 465 7.25 12.04 9.42
CA HIS A 465 6.63 12.38 10.69
C HIS A 465 7.40 13.48 11.43
N GLN A 466 8.73 13.41 11.45
CA GLN A 466 9.57 14.44 12.06
C GLN A 466 9.46 15.78 11.34
N LEU A 467 9.39 15.79 10.01
CA LEU A 467 9.18 17.02 9.23
C LEU A 467 7.78 17.61 9.46
N LEU A 468 6.74 16.79 9.54
CA LEU A 468 5.36 17.23 9.78
C LEU A 468 5.15 17.80 11.19
N THR A 469 5.66 17.12 12.21
CA THR A 469 5.36 17.42 13.63
C THR A 469 6.47 18.17 14.36
N GLY A 470 7.70 18.13 13.85
CA GLY A 470 8.91 18.56 14.56
C GLY A 470 9.43 17.54 15.58
N GLU A 471 8.72 16.43 15.79
CA GLU A 471 9.03 15.41 16.80
C GLU A 471 9.38 14.07 16.18
N LYS A 472 10.31 13.36 16.84
CA LYS A 472 10.61 11.99 16.46
C LYS A 472 9.40 11.12 16.78
N LEU A 473 9.09 10.22 15.87
CA LEU A 473 8.01 9.27 16.04
C LEU A 473 8.25 8.44 17.32
N ALA A 474 7.28 8.44 18.24
CA ALA A 474 7.40 7.69 19.49
C ALA A 474 7.55 6.19 19.20
N ALA A 475 8.39 5.51 19.98
CA ALA A 475 8.51 4.06 19.90
C ALA A 475 7.14 3.40 20.16
N PRO A 476 6.81 2.31 19.46
CA PRO A 476 5.54 1.63 19.66
C PRO A 476 5.40 1.19 21.12
N LYS A 477 4.21 1.41 21.70
CA LYS A 477 3.91 0.98 23.07
C LYS A 477 4.06 -0.54 23.15
N ARG A 478 4.96 -1.02 24.00
CA ARG A 478 5.14 -2.46 24.27
C ARG A 478 3.88 -2.98 24.99
N SER A 479 3.38 -4.13 24.57
CA SER A 479 2.31 -4.83 25.30
C SER A 479 2.78 -5.14 26.74
N PHE A 480 1.84 -5.13 27.69
CA PHE A 480 2.07 -5.21 29.14
C PHE A 480 2.73 -6.54 29.57
N PHE A 481 2.54 -7.61 28.80
CA PHE A 481 3.46 -8.74 28.79
C PHE A 481 4.56 -8.41 27.80
N GLY A 482 5.78 -8.16 28.27
CA GLY A 482 6.98 -7.84 27.49
C GLY A 482 7.45 -8.91 26.49
N GLN A 483 6.52 -9.63 25.85
CA GLN A 483 6.78 -10.37 24.64
C GLN A 483 6.79 -9.37 23.49
N PRO A 484 7.89 -9.28 22.73
CA PRO A 484 7.82 -8.71 21.39
C PRO A 484 6.68 -9.42 20.67
N SER A 485 5.82 -8.69 19.96
CA SER A 485 4.95 -9.29 18.95
C SER A 485 5.77 -10.35 18.23
N ARG A 486 5.26 -11.59 18.15
CA ARG A 486 5.98 -12.69 17.51
C ARG A 486 6.33 -12.40 16.04
N SER A 487 5.78 -11.33 15.44
CA SER A 487 6.24 -10.76 14.16
C SER A 487 7.68 -10.20 14.22
N SER A 488 8.14 -9.63 15.34
CA SER A 488 9.50 -9.10 15.45
C SER A 488 10.57 -10.20 15.49
N ARG A 489 10.19 -11.46 15.77
CA ARG A 489 11.07 -12.63 15.64
C ARG A 489 10.97 -13.31 14.28
N SER A 490 9.87 -13.18 13.53
CA SER A 490 9.83 -13.58 12.11
C SER A 490 10.60 -12.59 11.22
N PHE A 491 10.55 -11.28 11.53
CA PHE A 491 11.39 -10.24 10.90
C PHE A 491 12.90 -10.51 11.03
N ARG A 492 13.33 -11.36 11.97
CA ARG A 492 14.74 -11.78 12.11
C ARG A 492 15.03 -13.21 11.64
N ARG A 493 14.01 -14.04 11.36
CA ARG A 493 14.24 -15.43 10.93
C ARG A 493 14.45 -15.58 9.44
N ASN A 494 13.98 -14.62 8.64
CA ASN A 494 14.52 -14.36 7.30
C ASN A 494 15.33 -13.08 7.35
N ARG A 495 16.44 -13.06 8.10
CA ARG A 495 17.51 -12.11 7.79
C ARG A 495 18.06 -12.55 6.44
N ILE A 496 17.40 -12.11 5.38
CA ILE A 496 17.82 -12.28 3.99
C ILE A 496 19.23 -11.74 3.99
N THR A 497 20.20 -12.66 3.91
CA THR A 497 21.58 -12.25 3.82
C THR A 497 21.70 -11.74 2.40
N PRO A 498 21.95 -10.43 2.17
CA PRO A 498 22.13 -9.93 0.82
C PRO A 498 23.15 -10.82 0.10
N PRO A 499 22.91 -11.17 -1.17
CA PRO A 499 23.81 -12.06 -1.90
C PRO A 499 25.23 -11.49 -1.84
N LEU A 500 26.20 -12.38 -1.69
CA LEU A 500 27.59 -11.97 -1.55
C LEU A 500 28.05 -11.30 -2.85
N GLN A 501 28.61 -10.10 -2.72
CA GLN A 501 29.16 -9.32 -3.82
C GLN A 501 30.63 -9.72 -4.03
N GLN A 502 30.85 -10.93 -4.52
CA GLN A 502 32.19 -11.51 -4.74
C GLN A 502 32.28 -12.10 -6.15
N VAL A 503 32.16 -11.24 -7.16
CA VAL A 503 32.26 -11.61 -8.58
C VAL A 503 33.19 -10.61 -9.23
N ASP A 504 34.19 -11.10 -9.94
CA ASP A 504 35.18 -10.27 -10.62
C ASP A 504 34.79 -10.10 -12.09
N LEU A 505 35.14 -8.94 -12.65
CA LEU A 505 35.07 -8.69 -14.08
C LEU A 505 36.21 -9.47 -14.77
N SER A 506 35.89 -10.33 -15.73
CA SER A 506 36.87 -11.10 -16.48
C SER A 506 37.25 -10.43 -17.78
N GLU A 507 36.26 -10.06 -18.59
CA GLU A 507 36.45 -9.43 -19.89
C GLU A 507 35.44 -8.30 -20.10
N PHE A 508 35.92 -7.20 -20.66
CA PHE A 508 35.12 -6.06 -21.10
C PHE A 508 35.61 -5.66 -22.49
N SER A 509 34.85 -6.02 -23.53
CA SER A 509 35.29 -5.85 -24.92
C SER A 509 34.14 -5.42 -25.85
N VAL A 510 34.50 -4.80 -26.99
CA VAL A 510 33.53 -4.40 -28.02
C VAL A 510 33.31 -5.56 -28.98
N LYS A 511 32.09 -6.10 -29.02
CA LYS A 511 31.74 -7.21 -29.91
C LYS A 511 31.49 -6.74 -31.33
N SER A 512 30.74 -5.64 -31.47
CA SER A 512 30.44 -5.02 -32.76
C SER A 512 30.33 -3.52 -32.62
N LYS A 513 30.78 -2.80 -33.65
CA LYS A 513 30.73 -1.34 -33.70
C LYS A 513 30.35 -0.89 -35.10
N SER A 514 29.37 0.02 -35.17
CA SER A 514 29.04 0.81 -36.35
C SER A 514 29.40 2.28 -36.10
N ALA A 515 29.11 3.17 -37.06
CA ALA A 515 29.34 4.60 -36.88
C ALA A 515 28.50 5.21 -35.74
N GLU A 516 27.34 4.63 -35.42
CA GLU A 516 26.36 5.22 -34.48
C GLU A 516 25.92 4.27 -33.36
N THR A 517 26.27 2.99 -33.45
CA THR A 517 25.91 1.96 -32.48
C THR A 517 27.11 1.12 -32.08
N ALA A 518 27.17 0.67 -30.84
CA ALA A 518 28.13 -0.32 -30.38
C ALA A 518 27.45 -1.34 -29.47
N THR A 519 27.84 -2.61 -29.60
CA THR A 519 27.47 -3.68 -28.68
C THR A 519 28.70 -4.06 -27.87
N ILE A 520 28.59 -3.91 -26.56
CA ILE A 520 29.63 -4.17 -25.59
C ILE A 520 29.34 -5.53 -24.96
N GLN A 521 30.31 -6.44 -25.02
CA GLN A 521 30.24 -7.74 -24.38
C GLN A 521 30.98 -7.69 -23.04
N VAL A 522 30.32 -8.18 -22.01
CA VAL A 522 30.82 -8.23 -20.64
C VAL A 522 30.83 -9.69 -20.20
N GLU A 523 32.01 -10.24 -19.96
CA GLU A 523 32.18 -11.56 -19.36
C GLU A 523 32.54 -11.40 -17.88
N LEU A 524 31.71 -12.00 -17.03
CA LEU A 524 31.82 -11.91 -15.58
C LEU A 524 32.14 -13.31 -15.04
N ALA A 525 33.13 -13.44 -14.16
CA ALA A 525 33.46 -14.72 -13.53
C ALA A 525 33.46 -14.63 -12.01
N ASN A 526 32.78 -15.59 -11.39
CA ASN A 526 32.84 -15.77 -9.96
C ASN A 526 34.02 -16.64 -9.59
N ARG A 527 35.12 -16.04 -9.11
CA ARG A 527 36.32 -16.78 -8.69
C ARG A 527 36.17 -17.46 -7.33
N SER A 528 35.09 -17.20 -6.60
CA SER A 528 34.82 -17.80 -5.30
C SER A 528 34.25 -19.22 -5.41
N SER A 529 34.43 -20.01 -4.35
CA SER A 529 33.80 -21.32 -4.21
C SER A 529 32.32 -21.24 -3.79
N ARG A 530 31.78 -20.04 -3.61
CA ARG A 530 30.39 -19.82 -3.19
C ARG A 530 29.49 -19.68 -4.42
N THR A 531 28.32 -20.30 -4.37
CA THR A 531 27.28 -20.17 -5.39
C THR A 531 26.36 -18.99 -5.06
N HIS A 532 25.59 -18.54 -6.05
CA HIS A 532 24.59 -17.48 -5.89
C HIS A 532 25.20 -16.14 -5.44
N SER A 533 26.38 -15.82 -5.97
CA SER A 533 26.98 -14.49 -5.81
C SER A 533 26.29 -13.49 -6.74
N LEU A 534 26.29 -12.21 -6.35
CA LEU A 534 25.76 -11.08 -7.12
C LEU A 534 26.93 -10.26 -7.65
N TYR A 535 26.94 -9.95 -8.95
CA TYR A 535 27.82 -8.92 -9.49
C TYR A 535 27.13 -7.55 -9.39
N VAL A 536 27.88 -6.53 -8.96
CA VAL A 536 27.48 -5.12 -9.00
C VAL A 536 28.65 -4.34 -9.59
N GLY A 537 28.44 -3.73 -10.76
CA GLY A 537 29.45 -2.92 -11.45
C GLY A 537 28.92 -1.53 -11.77
N GLU A 538 29.72 -0.51 -11.51
CA GLU A 538 29.44 0.87 -11.94
C GLU A 538 29.98 1.11 -13.34
N LEU A 539 29.10 1.54 -14.24
CA LEU A 539 29.36 1.88 -15.62
C LEU A 539 29.32 3.42 -15.78
N THR A 540 30.45 4.05 -16.13
CA THR A 540 30.45 5.48 -16.48
C THR A 540 30.14 5.64 -17.95
N ILE A 541 29.04 6.33 -18.25
CA ILE A 541 28.55 6.61 -19.60
C ILE A 541 28.70 8.12 -19.84
N PRO A 542 29.47 8.54 -20.88
CA PRO A 542 29.67 9.94 -21.19
C PRO A 542 28.39 10.59 -21.74
N GLU A 543 28.21 11.89 -21.50
CA GLU A 543 27.06 12.63 -22.04
C GLU A 543 27.03 12.56 -23.57
N GLY A 544 25.84 12.33 -24.15
CA GLY A 544 25.68 12.13 -25.58
C GLY A 544 25.84 10.66 -26.04
N THR A 545 26.10 9.74 -25.11
CA THR A 545 25.99 8.29 -25.33
C THR A 545 24.77 7.74 -24.59
N PHE A 546 23.99 6.90 -25.25
CA PHE A 546 22.72 6.40 -24.73
C PHE A 546 22.68 4.87 -24.70
N VAL A 547 22.25 4.30 -23.59
CA VAL A 547 22.03 2.85 -23.47
C VAL A 547 20.68 2.48 -24.07
N THR A 548 20.69 1.56 -25.04
CA THR A 548 19.51 1.14 -25.80
C THR A 548 19.11 -0.32 -25.62
N GLY A 549 19.92 -1.13 -24.93
CA GLY A 549 19.63 -2.55 -24.76
C GLY A 549 20.49 -3.25 -23.72
N LEU A 550 19.95 -4.33 -23.17
CA LEU A 550 20.60 -5.24 -22.23
C LEU A 550 20.18 -6.67 -22.58
N ARG A 551 21.14 -7.59 -22.69
CA ARG A 551 20.89 -9.01 -22.96
C ARG A 551 21.70 -9.88 -22.00
N LEU A 552 21.07 -10.92 -21.47
CA LEU A 552 21.71 -11.90 -20.58
C LEU A 552 21.58 -13.29 -21.20
N LYS A 553 22.67 -14.06 -21.17
CA LYS A 553 22.66 -15.46 -21.57
C LYS A 553 22.12 -16.33 -20.43
N ILE A 554 20.98 -16.97 -20.64
CA ILE A 554 20.31 -17.88 -19.69
C ILE A 554 20.27 -19.27 -20.32
N GLY A 555 21.02 -20.21 -19.75
CA GLY A 555 21.28 -21.50 -20.42
C GLY A 555 21.98 -21.27 -21.77
N ASP A 556 21.40 -21.78 -22.84
CA ASP A 556 21.90 -21.63 -24.21
C ASP A 556 21.22 -20.50 -25.00
N THR A 557 20.26 -19.78 -24.39
CA THR A 557 19.48 -18.72 -25.06
C THR A 557 19.86 -17.33 -24.57
N TRP A 558 19.80 -16.36 -25.48
CA TRP A 558 19.94 -14.94 -25.15
C TRP A 558 18.59 -14.33 -24.85
N GLU A 559 18.37 -13.92 -23.61
CA GLU A 559 17.16 -13.24 -23.19
C GLU A 559 17.34 -11.72 -23.23
N THR A 560 16.38 -11.02 -23.83
CA THR A 560 16.44 -9.57 -24.05
C THR A 560 15.70 -8.81 -22.96
N GLY A 561 16.38 -7.81 -22.40
CA GLY A 561 15.84 -6.94 -21.37
C GLY A 561 14.81 -5.98 -21.91
N ARG A 562 13.82 -5.64 -21.07
CA ARG A 562 12.75 -4.70 -21.42
C ARG A 562 12.76 -3.50 -20.49
N VAL A 563 12.34 -2.36 -21.03
CA VAL A 563 12.24 -1.09 -20.29
C VAL A 563 11.01 -1.10 -19.38
N PHE A 564 11.24 -0.89 -18.09
CA PHE A 564 10.23 -0.76 -17.05
C PHE A 564 10.52 0.40 -16.08
N ASP A 565 9.52 0.81 -15.31
CA ASP A 565 9.67 1.74 -14.19
C ASP A 565 10.80 1.28 -13.24
N ARG A 566 11.76 2.18 -12.97
CA ARG A 566 13.00 1.82 -12.25
C ARG A 566 12.75 1.16 -10.91
N LYS A 567 11.84 1.75 -10.13
CA LYS A 567 11.48 1.26 -8.79
C LYS A 567 10.88 -0.14 -8.86
N THR A 568 10.01 -0.39 -9.86
CA THR A 568 9.42 -1.70 -10.10
C THR A 568 10.48 -2.73 -10.47
N ALA A 569 11.36 -2.41 -11.41
CA ALA A 569 12.42 -3.31 -11.84
C ALA A 569 13.39 -3.66 -10.69
N ILE A 570 13.81 -2.69 -9.88
CA ILE A 570 14.66 -2.92 -8.71
C ILE A 570 13.98 -3.84 -7.69
N TRP A 571 12.71 -3.58 -7.38
CA TRP A 571 11.98 -4.41 -6.41
C TRP A 571 11.80 -5.85 -6.90
N VAL A 572 11.41 -6.03 -8.16
CA VAL A 572 11.26 -7.38 -8.75
C VAL A 572 12.61 -8.08 -8.83
N PHE A 573 13.68 -7.39 -9.23
CA PHE A 573 15.04 -7.94 -9.20
C PHE A 573 15.40 -8.45 -7.81
N GLN A 574 15.19 -7.65 -6.75
CA GLN A 574 15.45 -8.06 -5.37
C GLN A 574 14.65 -9.33 -5.00
N LYS A 575 13.35 -9.38 -5.32
CA LYS A 575 12.51 -10.55 -5.06
C LYS A 575 12.93 -11.79 -5.83
N ILE A 576 13.46 -11.66 -7.04
CA ILE A 576 14.02 -12.76 -7.83
C ILE A 576 15.37 -13.23 -7.23
N THR A 577 16.20 -12.31 -6.72
CA THR A 577 17.47 -12.67 -6.06
C THR A 577 17.27 -13.40 -4.73
N GLU A 578 16.20 -13.08 -3.97
CA GLU A 578 15.83 -13.78 -2.73
C GLU A 578 15.61 -15.28 -2.97
N VAL A 579 15.13 -15.64 -4.16
CA VAL A 579 14.74 -16.99 -4.55
C VAL A 579 15.74 -17.65 -5.51
N ARG A 580 16.94 -17.07 -5.65
CA ARG A 580 18.08 -17.69 -6.33
C ARG A 580 17.90 -17.97 -7.84
N ARG A 581 17.17 -17.10 -8.55
CA ARG A 581 16.91 -17.19 -10.01
C ARG A 581 17.75 -16.22 -10.84
N ASP A 582 17.66 -16.28 -12.18
CA ASP A 582 18.50 -15.54 -13.16
C ASP A 582 17.91 -14.17 -13.62
N PRO A 583 18.21 -13.05 -12.95
CA PRO A 583 17.97 -11.72 -13.49
C PRO A 583 19.25 -10.94 -13.83
N ALA A 584 19.12 -10.07 -14.83
CA ALA A 584 20.05 -8.95 -15.05
C ALA A 584 19.27 -7.63 -14.95
N LEU A 585 19.91 -6.59 -14.42
CA LEU A 585 19.33 -5.26 -14.24
C LEU A 585 20.36 -4.19 -14.59
N LEU A 586 19.95 -3.19 -15.36
CA LEU A 586 20.75 -2.02 -15.70
C LEU A 586 19.92 -0.74 -15.50
N TYR A 587 20.41 0.19 -14.70
CA TYR A 587 19.75 1.47 -14.43
C TYR A 587 20.75 2.58 -14.12
N TYR A 588 20.36 3.83 -14.34
CA TYR A 588 21.19 4.99 -13.97
C TYR A 588 21.09 5.33 -12.48
N THR A 589 22.22 5.45 -11.80
CA THR A 589 22.33 6.03 -10.44
C THR A 589 22.48 7.54 -10.50
N SER A 590 23.16 8.05 -11.52
CA SER A 590 23.33 9.48 -11.84
C SER A 590 23.11 9.72 -13.34
N ALA A 591 23.21 10.97 -13.82
CA ALA A 591 23.08 11.25 -15.26
C ALA A 591 24.18 10.61 -16.11
N THR A 592 25.33 10.25 -15.52
CA THR A 592 26.50 9.70 -16.24
C THR A 592 26.94 8.36 -15.68
N THR A 593 26.29 7.85 -14.64
CA THR A 593 26.68 6.60 -13.97
C THR A 593 25.49 5.66 -13.99
N ALA A 594 25.69 4.48 -14.58
CA ALA A 594 24.76 3.37 -14.52
C ALA A 594 25.32 2.25 -13.65
N GLU A 595 24.43 1.43 -13.11
CA GLU A 595 24.79 0.28 -12.29
C GLU A 595 24.27 -0.98 -12.98
N LEU A 596 25.19 -1.89 -13.30
CA LEU A 596 24.90 -3.22 -13.83
C LEU A 596 24.85 -4.23 -12.69
N ARG A 597 23.76 -4.98 -12.60
CA ARG A 597 23.61 -6.10 -11.66
C ARG A 597 23.29 -7.38 -12.41
N VAL A 598 24.00 -8.44 -12.06
CA VAL A 598 23.83 -9.76 -12.68
C VAL A 598 23.81 -10.82 -11.59
N TYR A 599 22.83 -11.72 -11.63
CA TYR A 599 22.65 -12.76 -10.64
C TYR A 599 21.97 -13.99 -11.27
N PRO A 600 22.17 -15.21 -10.72
CA PRO A 600 23.20 -15.66 -9.81
C PRO A 600 24.44 -16.17 -10.56
N PHE A 601 25.58 -16.11 -9.90
CA PHE A 601 26.78 -16.78 -10.37
C PHE A 601 26.94 -18.17 -9.75
N PRO A 602 27.19 -19.23 -10.55
CA PRO A 602 27.65 -20.50 -10.01
C PRO A 602 29.03 -20.34 -9.36
N ALA A 603 29.41 -21.27 -8.48
CA ALA A 603 30.77 -21.32 -7.95
C ALA A 603 31.75 -21.55 -9.11
N GLN A 604 32.80 -20.73 -9.22
CA GLN A 604 33.77 -20.82 -10.32
C GLN A 604 33.15 -20.71 -11.73
N GLY A 605 31.94 -20.16 -11.84
CA GLY A 605 31.20 -20.06 -13.10
C GLY A 605 31.32 -18.68 -13.77
N ILE A 606 31.01 -18.66 -15.07
CA ILE A 606 30.97 -17.45 -15.91
C ILE A 606 29.53 -17.07 -16.29
N ARG A 607 29.30 -15.78 -16.53
CA ARG A 607 28.07 -15.25 -17.15
C ARG A 607 28.45 -14.24 -18.22
N GLU A 608 27.70 -14.26 -19.32
CA GLU A 608 27.86 -13.35 -20.45
C GLU A 608 26.70 -12.37 -20.51
N VAL A 609 27.02 -11.08 -20.67
CA VAL A 609 26.05 -9.98 -20.81
C VAL A 609 26.42 -9.13 -22.02
N GLU A 610 25.43 -8.67 -22.77
CA GLU A 610 25.61 -7.68 -23.83
C GLU A 610 24.86 -6.38 -23.50
N ILE A 611 25.52 -5.24 -23.71
CA ILE A 611 24.96 -3.90 -23.55
C ILE A 611 25.02 -3.20 -24.90
N ASP A 612 23.87 -2.75 -25.38
CA ASP A 612 23.76 -2.01 -26.64
C ASP A 612 23.74 -0.51 -26.34
N VAL A 613 24.61 0.26 -27.00
CA VAL A 613 24.71 1.71 -26.86
C VAL A 613 24.62 2.43 -28.21
N GLN A 614 24.01 3.61 -28.20
CA GLN A 614 23.99 4.57 -29.30
C GLN A 614 24.97 5.72 -29.00
N ILE A 615 25.83 6.05 -29.95
CA ILE A 615 26.88 7.07 -29.82
C ILE A 615 26.76 8.14 -30.90
N HIS A 616 27.14 9.37 -30.56
CA HIS A 616 27.31 10.43 -31.55
C HIS A 616 28.66 10.27 -32.28
N PRO A 617 28.72 10.31 -33.62
CA PRO A 617 29.96 10.06 -34.35
C PRO A 617 31.07 11.09 -34.15
N HIS A 618 30.79 12.26 -33.56
CA HIS A 618 31.81 13.29 -33.28
C HIS A 618 32.13 13.43 -31.77
N LEU A 619 31.69 12.50 -30.95
CA LEU A 619 31.97 12.48 -29.51
C LEU A 619 33.07 11.45 -29.23
N ASN A 620 34.10 11.85 -28.49
CA ASN A 620 34.99 10.91 -27.84
C ASN A 620 34.26 10.28 -26.65
N ALA A 621 33.77 9.05 -26.84
CA ALA A 621 32.97 8.34 -25.87
C ALA A 621 33.79 7.23 -25.22
N GLN A 622 34.37 7.51 -24.06
CA GLN A 622 35.00 6.49 -23.22
C GLN A 622 33.98 5.94 -22.22
N ILE A 623 33.74 4.63 -22.23
CA ILE A 623 32.90 3.94 -21.26
C ILE A 623 33.80 3.14 -20.31
N THR A 624 33.59 3.28 -19.01
CA THR A 624 34.34 2.54 -17.99
C THR A 624 33.43 1.60 -17.21
N LEU A 625 33.89 0.39 -16.92
CA LEU A 625 33.24 -0.59 -16.04
C LEU A 625 34.27 -1.08 -15.01
N GLY A 626 34.15 -0.64 -13.76
CA GLY A 626 35.21 -0.84 -12.77
C GLY A 626 36.52 -0.17 -13.23
N ASP A 627 37.62 -0.93 -13.24
CA ASP A 627 38.95 -0.43 -13.63
C ASP A 627 39.23 -0.52 -15.14
N GLN A 628 38.32 -1.14 -15.92
CA GLN A 628 38.48 -1.29 -17.37
C GLN A 628 37.79 -0.16 -18.12
N ALA A 629 38.42 0.34 -19.17
CA ALA A 629 37.90 1.42 -20.01
C ALA A 629 37.94 1.02 -21.50
N ILE A 630 36.86 1.31 -22.21
CA ILE A 630 36.74 1.14 -23.65
C ILE A 630 36.56 2.51 -24.26
N ASP A 631 37.42 2.86 -25.20
CA ASP A 631 37.25 4.03 -26.04
C ASP A 631 36.43 3.66 -27.27
N LEU A 632 35.23 4.22 -27.37
CA LEU A 632 34.36 3.98 -28.49
C LEU A 632 34.71 4.86 -29.68
N ASN A 633 35.49 5.95 -29.59
CA ASN A 633 35.85 6.82 -30.72
C ASN A 633 37.21 7.53 -30.52
N PRO A 634 38.34 6.80 -30.58
CA PRO A 634 39.66 7.30 -30.18
C PRO A 634 40.29 8.35 -31.10
N SER A 635 39.76 8.56 -32.31
CA SER A 635 40.40 9.36 -33.37
C SER A 635 39.82 10.78 -33.57
N ILE A 636 38.92 11.23 -32.68
CA ILE A 636 38.13 12.45 -32.93
C ILE A 636 38.53 13.55 -31.96
N THR A 637 39.00 14.67 -32.52
CA THR A 637 39.13 15.94 -31.79
C THR A 637 37.73 16.56 -31.72
N SER A 638 37.14 16.55 -30.53
CA SER A 638 35.90 17.21 -30.13
C SER A 638 35.51 18.42 -30.99
N ALA A 639 34.34 18.38 -31.63
CA ALA A 639 33.76 19.55 -32.30
C ALA A 639 33.14 20.50 -31.25
N ALA A 640 33.41 21.80 -31.36
CA ALA A 640 33.03 22.80 -30.34
C ALA A 640 31.53 22.84 -30.00
N VAL A 641 30.64 22.65 -30.99
CA VAL A 641 29.18 22.62 -30.78
C VAL A 641 28.50 21.80 -31.90
N VAL A 642 27.65 20.84 -31.55
CA VAL A 642 26.77 20.14 -32.51
C VAL A 642 25.32 20.48 -32.21
N ALA A 643 24.60 21.07 -33.17
CA ALA A 643 23.20 21.45 -33.03
C ALA A 643 22.30 20.60 -33.93
N ASN A 644 21.13 20.21 -33.41
CA ASN A 644 20.04 19.58 -34.14
C ASN A 644 18.70 20.18 -33.68
N ASP A 645 17.59 19.84 -34.33
CA ASP A 645 16.26 20.39 -34.00
C ASP A 645 15.93 20.15 -32.52
N GLY A 646 15.99 21.23 -31.72
CA GLY A 646 15.70 21.24 -30.28
C GLY A 646 16.82 20.81 -29.31
N THR A 647 17.99 20.36 -29.77
CA THR A 647 19.09 19.92 -28.87
C THR A 647 20.48 20.31 -29.35
N VAL A 648 21.36 20.63 -28.40
CA VAL A 648 22.76 20.98 -28.66
C VAL A 648 23.68 20.21 -27.73
N LEU A 649 24.74 19.64 -28.30
CA LEU A 649 25.88 19.14 -27.54
C LEU A 649 26.96 20.22 -27.56
N VAL A 650 27.29 20.75 -26.39
CA VAL A 650 28.36 21.73 -26.21
C VAL A 650 29.60 21.02 -25.70
N ASP A 651 30.70 21.13 -26.44
CA ASP A 651 32.00 20.67 -26.01
C ASP A 651 32.87 21.89 -25.65
N SER A 652 33.51 21.85 -24.49
CA SER A 652 34.01 23.05 -23.81
C SER A 652 35.21 23.69 -24.52
N PRO A 653 35.10 24.92 -25.06
CA PRO A 653 36.25 25.68 -25.52
C PRO A 653 36.92 26.34 -24.31
N ALA A 654 38.22 26.11 -24.11
CA ALA A 654 38.98 26.68 -23.00
C ALA A 654 38.90 28.23 -22.93
N ASP A 655 38.69 28.89 -24.07
CA ASP A 655 38.71 30.35 -24.22
C ASP A 655 37.49 31.08 -23.62
N VAL A 656 36.40 30.37 -23.32
CA VAL A 656 35.15 30.94 -22.78
C VAL A 656 34.88 30.51 -21.32
N ALA A 657 35.79 29.74 -20.72
CA ALA A 657 35.65 29.28 -19.35
C ALA A 657 36.07 30.38 -18.34
N PHE A 658 35.30 30.57 -17.27
CA PHE A 658 35.60 31.54 -16.21
C PHE A 658 35.18 31.03 -14.82
N THR A 659 35.64 31.68 -13.76
CA THR A 659 35.29 31.37 -12.36
C THR A 659 34.38 32.46 -11.80
N ARG A 660 33.36 32.07 -11.04
CA ARG A 660 32.36 32.98 -10.44
C ARG A 660 32.76 33.44 -9.04
N GLU A 661 32.43 34.68 -8.70
CA GLU A 661 32.64 35.30 -7.39
C GLU A 661 31.57 34.86 -6.38
N ASP A 662 31.94 34.82 -5.10
CA ASP A 662 31.08 34.34 -4.01
C ASP A 662 30.18 35.45 -3.42
N TYR A 663 28.90 35.13 -3.17
CA TYR A 663 28.02 35.89 -2.27
C TYR A 663 27.43 34.99 -1.18
N LEU A 664 27.04 35.54 -0.03
CA LEU A 664 26.43 34.75 1.05
C LEU A 664 24.90 34.69 0.91
N HIS A 665 24.32 33.50 1.04
CA HIS A 665 22.87 33.34 1.09
C HIS A 665 22.46 32.72 2.43
N PHE A 666 21.89 33.52 3.33
CA PHE A 666 21.47 33.07 4.65
C PHE A 666 20.07 32.45 4.60
N ILE A 667 19.90 31.26 5.19
CA ILE A 667 18.63 30.56 5.34
C ILE A 667 18.32 30.43 6.84
N LEU A 668 17.25 31.10 7.29
CA LEU A 668 16.82 31.14 8.69
C LEU A 668 15.87 29.97 9.03
N ASP A 669 16.09 29.33 10.18
CA ASP A 669 15.25 28.23 10.68
C ASP A 669 13.97 28.75 11.35
N TYR A 670 12.81 28.44 10.77
CA TYR A 670 11.49 28.76 11.32
C TYR A 670 10.70 27.51 11.75
N SER A 671 11.38 26.40 12.04
CA SER A 671 10.74 25.21 12.60
C SER A 671 10.14 25.45 14.00
N SER A 672 9.23 24.59 14.45
CA SER A 672 8.60 24.69 15.78
C SER A 672 9.59 24.66 16.95
N LYS A 673 10.79 24.11 16.72
CA LYS A 673 11.89 24.05 17.71
C LYS A 673 12.84 25.24 17.64
N ALA A 674 12.76 26.08 16.61
CA ALA A 674 13.59 27.26 16.49
C ALA A 674 13.21 28.29 17.57
N ARG A 675 14.12 28.56 18.51
CA ARG A 675 13.93 29.53 19.60
C ARG A 675 14.59 30.88 19.34
N SER A 676 15.25 31.05 18.21
CA SER A 676 15.99 32.27 17.89
C SER A 676 15.06 33.46 17.63
N THR A 677 15.40 34.61 18.20
CA THR A 677 14.77 35.91 17.92
C THR A 677 15.41 36.57 16.70
N SER A 678 14.73 37.52 16.06
CA SER A 678 15.23 38.25 14.88
C SER A 678 16.57 38.92 15.13
N ARG A 679 16.74 39.54 16.31
CA ARG A 679 18.02 40.16 16.72
C ARG A 679 19.16 39.15 16.88
N GLN A 680 18.86 37.93 17.32
CA GLN A 680 19.86 36.85 17.39
C GLN A 680 20.29 36.40 15.99
N TYR A 681 19.35 36.28 15.05
CA TYR A 681 19.68 36.00 13.66
C TYR A 681 20.53 37.10 13.03
N ALA A 682 20.15 38.38 13.22
CA ALA A 682 20.91 39.52 12.71
C ALA A 682 22.36 39.52 13.22
N LYS A 683 22.56 39.28 14.53
CA LYS A 683 23.90 39.19 15.11
C LYS A 683 24.74 38.07 14.46
N SER A 684 24.16 36.89 14.29
CA SER A 684 24.81 35.75 13.64
C SER A 684 25.17 36.01 12.17
N ILE A 685 24.36 36.79 11.45
CA ILE A 685 24.64 37.22 10.07
C ILE A 685 25.86 38.13 10.02
N VAL A 686 25.88 39.19 10.84
CA VAL A 686 27.00 40.16 10.89
C VAL A 686 28.32 39.45 11.21
N GLU A 687 28.33 38.58 12.23
CA GLU A 687 29.54 37.81 12.60
C GLU A 687 30.02 36.91 11.45
N THR A 688 29.11 36.32 10.67
CA THR A 688 29.48 35.47 9.52
C THR A 688 30.04 36.28 8.35
N ILE A 689 29.51 37.48 8.11
CA ILE A 689 30.03 38.42 7.11
C ILE A 689 31.46 38.82 7.47
N GLU A 690 31.71 39.13 8.74
CA GLU A 690 33.06 39.46 9.25
C GLU A 690 34.04 38.29 9.12
N GLN A 691 33.60 37.07 9.44
CA GLN A 691 34.45 35.87 9.36
C GLN A 691 34.83 35.47 7.93
N THR A 692 33.95 35.71 6.95
CA THR A 692 34.13 35.26 5.56
C THR A 692 34.70 36.34 4.63
N GLY A 693 34.55 37.62 4.99
CA GLY A 693 34.96 38.76 4.16
C GLY A 693 34.04 39.05 2.96
N VAL A 694 32.94 38.30 2.81
CA VAL A 694 32.00 38.45 1.70
C VAL A 694 30.90 39.45 2.06
N LYS A 695 30.93 40.63 1.45
CA LYS A 695 30.04 41.76 1.80
C LYS A 695 28.65 41.72 1.15
N LYS A 696 28.51 41.01 0.02
CA LYS A 696 27.24 40.89 -0.70
C LYS A 696 26.49 39.67 -0.18
N TYR A 697 25.27 39.88 0.32
CA TYR A 697 24.48 38.79 0.88
C TYR A 697 22.97 38.93 0.64
N ARG A 698 22.26 37.84 0.91
CA ARG A 698 20.79 37.74 0.89
C ARG A 698 20.31 36.93 2.09
N ILE A 699 19.05 37.14 2.47
CA ILE A 699 18.41 36.45 3.59
C ILE A 699 17.09 35.85 3.11
N SER A 700 16.86 34.58 3.42
CA SER A 700 15.56 33.92 3.30
C SER A 700 15.24 33.09 4.53
N ALA A 701 13.96 32.74 4.70
CA ALA A 701 13.49 31.94 5.83
C ALA A 701 12.82 30.66 5.34
N ALA A 702 13.08 29.55 6.04
CA ALA A 702 12.61 28.23 5.65
C ALA A 702 11.77 27.57 6.74
N ASN A 703 10.60 27.06 6.33
CA ASN A 703 9.76 26.16 7.12
C ASN A 703 8.85 25.29 6.21
N ILE A 704 8.12 24.33 6.77
CA ILE A 704 7.12 23.51 6.06
C ILE A 704 5.79 24.25 5.78
N SER A 705 5.52 25.35 6.48
CA SER A 705 4.28 26.13 6.35
C SER A 705 4.54 27.53 5.79
N SER A 706 3.98 27.80 4.61
CA SER A 706 3.89 29.11 3.92
C SER A 706 5.17 29.74 3.40
N ASN A 707 4.99 30.66 2.46
CA ASN A 707 6.03 31.34 1.70
C ASN A 707 6.52 32.53 2.50
N SER A 708 7.83 32.59 2.75
CA SER A 708 8.48 33.90 2.77
C SER A 708 8.56 34.38 1.31
N ASN A 709 8.33 35.67 1.07
CA ASN A 709 8.57 36.27 -0.24
C ASN A 709 10.09 36.21 -0.48
N THR A 710 10.55 35.30 -1.33
CA THR A 710 11.99 34.97 -1.50
C THR A 710 12.74 35.88 -2.48
N ASP A 711 12.10 36.92 -3.02
CA ASP A 711 12.81 37.97 -3.76
C ASP A 711 13.36 39.01 -2.81
N GLY A 712 14.24 38.55 -1.91
CA GLY A 712 15.02 39.44 -1.07
C GLY A 712 15.97 40.29 -1.90
N ASP A 713 15.99 41.58 -1.64
CA ASP A 713 16.90 42.53 -2.26
C ASP A 713 18.37 42.19 -1.92
N TRP A 714 19.28 42.67 -2.76
CA TRP A 714 20.71 42.57 -2.48
C TRP A 714 21.06 43.46 -1.28
N LEU A 715 21.56 42.84 -0.21
CA LEU A 715 21.99 43.54 0.99
C LEU A 715 23.52 43.67 1.04
N THR A 716 23.98 44.82 1.50
CA THR A 716 25.40 45.15 1.69
C THR A 716 25.68 45.81 3.04
N SER A 717 24.64 46.26 3.76
CA SER A 717 24.75 46.87 5.08
C SER A 717 25.16 45.85 6.15
N THR A 718 25.93 46.29 7.14
CA THR A 718 26.26 45.51 8.34
C THR A 718 25.59 46.06 9.60
N ASP A 719 24.62 46.97 9.44
CA ASP A 719 23.86 47.53 10.56
C ASP A 719 22.90 46.48 11.15
N LEU A 720 23.05 46.23 12.45
CA LEU A 720 22.27 45.22 13.19
C LEU A 720 20.78 45.56 13.20
N ASP A 721 20.43 46.84 13.33
CA ASP A 721 19.03 47.25 13.48
C ASP A 721 18.29 47.18 12.13
N GLU A 722 18.98 47.52 11.02
CA GLU A 722 18.47 47.36 9.65
C GLU A 722 18.21 45.89 9.31
N ILE A 723 19.17 45.00 9.61
CA ILE A 723 19.01 43.55 9.39
C ILE A 723 17.89 42.99 10.28
N THR A 724 17.76 43.47 11.52
CA THR A 724 16.69 43.02 12.41
C THR A 724 15.32 43.40 11.86
N ALA A 725 15.15 44.65 11.39
CA ALA A 725 13.91 45.11 10.78
C ALA A 725 13.56 44.31 9.52
N TYR A 726 14.56 43.99 8.68
CA TYR A 726 14.37 43.13 7.52
C TYR A 726 13.86 41.72 7.90
N ILE A 727 14.39 41.14 8.99
CA ILE A 727 13.97 39.80 9.45
C ILE A 727 12.57 39.84 10.08
N ASP A 728 12.20 40.91 10.77
CA ASP A 728 10.88 41.08 11.39
C ASP A 728 9.75 41.23 10.35
N ASP A 729 10.05 41.71 9.14
CA ASP A 729 9.11 41.78 8.01
C ASP A 729 8.78 40.39 7.41
N ILE A 730 9.53 39.35 7.76
CA ILE A 730 9.31 37.99 7.25
C ILE A 730 8.06 37.36 7.91
N GLU A 731 6.94 37.36 7.20
CA GLU A 731 5.70 36.69 7.62
C GLU A 731 5.75 35.16 7.46
N LEU A 732 6.24 34.44 8.47
CA LEU A 732 6.30 32.97 8.44
C LEU A 732 5.90 32.31 9.77
N THR A 733 4.94 31.39 9.74
CA THR A 733 4.51 30.65 10.94
C THR A 733 5.49 29.57 11.35
N ARG A 734 5.73 29.41 12.65
CA ARG A 734 6.63 28.39 13.21
C ARG A 734 5.92 27.07 13.52
N VAL A 735 5.87 26.16 12.55
CA VAL A 735 5.19 24.85 12.63
C VAL A 735 6.07 23.74 12.05
N GLY A 736 6.04 22.52 12.62
CA GLY A 736 6.76 21.37 12.07
C GLY A 736 8.28 21.46 12.13
N GLY A 737 8.97 20.72 11.27
CA GLY A 737 10.43 20.63 11.18
C GLY A 737 11.06 21.45 10.05
N LEU A 738 12.38 21.63 10.08
CA LEU A 738 13.12 22.34 9.02
C LEU A 738 13.36 21.42 7.81
N TRP A 739 12.80 21.77 6.66
CA TRP A 739 12.98 21.01 5.41
C TRP A 739 13.97 21.70 4.46
N LEU A 740 15.25 21.39 4.63
CA LEU A 740 16.35 22.03 3.88
C LEU A 740 16.29 21.78 2.38
N THR A 741 15.96 20.56 1.94
CA THR A 741 15.96 20.23 0.51
C THR A 741 15.07 21.18 -0.29
N GLN A 742 13.89 21.52 0.22
CA GLN A 742 13.00 22.47 -0.46
C GLN A 742 13.49 23.90 -0.36
N ALA A 743 14.06 24.30 0.77
CA ALA A 743 14.65 25.64 0.92
C ALA A 743 15.72 25.87 -0.15
N PHE A 744 16.69 24.95 -0.26
CA PHE A 744 17.72 25.02 -1.30
C PHE A 744 17.15 24.98 -2.72
N ALA A 745 16.20 24.08 -3.00
CA ALA A 745 15.60 23.97 -4.33
C ALA A 745 14.84 25.24 -4.74
N ARG A 746 14.13 25.89 -3.81
CA ARG A 746 13.45 27.17 -4.03
C ARG A 746 14.43 28.27 -4.37
N GLU A 747 15.47 28.43 -3.56
CA GLU A 747 16.49 29.45 -3.79
C GLU A 747 17.24 29.23 -5.11
N ALA A 748 17.67 27.99 -5.37
CA ALA A 748 18.35 27.65 -6.60
C ALA A 748 17.48 27.97 -7.83
N ARG A 749 16.19 27.60 -7.79
CA ARG A 749 15.25 27.84 -8.89
C ARG A 749 14.93 29.31 -9.09
N ALA A 750 14.72 30.07 -8.01
CA ALA A 750 14.54 31.51 -8.09
C ALA A 750 15.73 32.16 -8.81
N ARG A 751 16.97 31.76 -8.48
CA ARG A 751 18.18 32.26 -9.13
C ARG A 751 18.32 31.82 -10.58
N ILE A 752 17.97 30.59 -10.92
CA ILE A 752 18.02 30.09 -12.31
C ILE A 752 17.05 30.90 -13.19
N ASN A 753 15.83 31.14 -12.71
CA ASN A 753 14.77 31.80 -13.48
C ASN A 753 14.94 33.32 -13.61
N THR A 754 15.54 33.98 -12.62
CA THR A 754 15.72 35.45 -12.57
C THR A 754 17.13 35.90 -12.93
N ARG A 755 17.97 34.99 -13.43
CA ARG A 755 19.39 35.28 -13.71
C ARG A 755 19.53 36.39 -14.74
N THR A 756 20.16 37.49 -14.34
CA THR A 756 20.55 38.59 -15.22
C THR A 756 22.00 38.44 -15.67
N THR A 757 22.44 39.21 -16.67
CA THR A 757 23.84 39.25 -17.12
C THR A 757 24.79 39.58 -15.96
N ASP A 758 24.39 40.49 -15.06
CA ASP A 758 25.20 40.91 -13.91
C ASP A 758 25.34 39.81 -12.84
N ASP A 759 24.36 38.89 -12.77
CA ASP A 759 24.38 37.77 -11.83
C ASP A 759 25.16 36.55 -12.36
N VAL A 760 25.53 36.53 -13.65
CA VAL A 760 26.28 35.42 -14.28
C VAL A 760 27.65 35.22 -13.62
N SER A 761 28.28 36.31 -13.19
CA SER A 761 29.57 36.27 -12.51
C SER A 761 29.48 35.84 -11.04
N LEU A 762 28.28 35.67 -10.48
CA LEU A 762 28.07 35.39 -9.06
C LEU A 762 27.65 33.94 -8.80
N ARG A 763 28.11 33.38 -7.67
CA ARG A 763 27.67 32.08 -7.15
C ARG A 763 27.29 32.14 -5.65
N PRO A 764 26.25 31.41 -5.23
CA PRO A 764 25.84 31.37 -3.83
C PRO A 764 26.76 30.50 -2.98
N ARG A 765 27.13 31.02 -1.80
CA ARG A 765 27.54 30.24 -0.63
C ARG A 765 26.40 30.22 0.37
N PHE A 766 25.67 29.11 0.40
CA PHE A 766 24.52 28.98 1.29
C PHE A 766 24.94 28.77 2.75
N VAL A 767 24.35 29.54 3.66
CA VAL A 767 24.58 29.47 5.12
C VAL A 767 23.25 29.26 5.83
N VAL A 768 23.07 28.12 6.47
CA VAL A 768 21.89 27.79 7.28
C VAL A 768 22.14 28.18 8.73
N ILE A 769 21.29 29.03 9.29
CA ILE A 769 21.34 29.40 10.72
C ILE A 769 20.29 28.59 11.48
N SER A 770 20.73 27.55 12.20
CA SER A 770 19.84 26.66 12.96
C SER A 770 20.51 26.19 14.26
N GLN A 771 19.70 26.05 15.30
CA GLN A 771 20.14 25.48 16.59
C GLN A 771 19.90 23.97 16.69
N THR A 772 19.32 23.35 15.66
CA THR A 772 18.94 21.94 15.64
C THR A 772 20.16 21.02 15.65
N ASP A 773 20.17 20.00 16.53
CA ASP A 773 21.31 19.09 16.72
C ASP A 773 21.70 18.27 15.47
N LYS A 774 20.71 17.80 14.72
CA LYS A 774 20.91 16.97 13.53
C LYS A 774 20.10 17.54 12.38
N LEU A 775 20.78 18.25 11.50
CA LEU A 775 20.27 18.66 10.20
C LEU A 775 20.47 17.54 9.19
N GLU A 776 19.45 17.31 8.38
CA GLU A 776 19.49 16.39 7.26
C GLU A 776 20.36 16.94 6.12
N THR A 777 21.02 16.04 5.39
CA THR A 777 21.78 16.39 4.19
C THR A 777 20.80 16.57 3.01
N PRO A 778 20.69 17.78 2.42
CA PRO A 778 19.77 18.05 1.33
C PRO A 778 20.14 17.29 0.06
N ASP A 779 19.11 16.82 -0.66
CA ASP A 779 19.26 16.24 -2.01
C ASP A 779 19.21 17.36 -3.05
N ALA A 780 20.33 17.57 -3.75
CA ALA A 780 20.47 18.61 -4.75
C ALA A 780 20.43 18.08 -6.19
N SER A 781 20.17 16.79 -6.40
CA SER A 781 20.28 16.13 -7.71
C SER A 781 19.41 16.75 -8.81
N GLY A 782 18.29 17.40 -8.46
CA GLY A 782 17.37 18.04 -9.39
C GLY A 782 17.88 19.35 -10.01
N TRP A 783 18.69 20.12 -9.28
CA TRP A 783 19.07 21.50 -9.67
C TRP A 783 20.58 21.78 -9.64
N LEU A 784 21.38 20.98 -8.92
CA LEU A 784 22.83 21.22 -8.76
C LEU A 784 23.59 21.18 -10.08
N TRP A 785 23.09 20.42 -11.07
CA TRP A 785 23.67 20.34 -12.40
C TRP A 785 23.67 21.69 -13.15
N GLN A 786 22.82 22.65 -12.75
CA GLN A 786 22.81 24.02 -13.27
C GLN A 786 23.70 24.98 -12.48
N MET A 787 24.37 24.48 -11.45
CA MET A 787 25.33 25.20 -10.59
C MET A 787 26.58 24.32 -10.37
N PRO A 788 27.30 23.95 -11.45
CA PRO A 788 28.37 22.93 -11.40
C PRO A 788 29.57 23.29 -10.51
N ASP A 789 29.67 24.55 -10.10
CA ASP A 789 30.69 25.15 -9.25
C ASP A 789 30.23 25.36 -7.79
N VAL A 790 29.06 24.87 -7.42
CA VAL A 790 28.55 24.83 -6.03
C VAL A 790 28.63 23.39 -5.52
N THR A 791 29.45 23.15 -4.50
CA THR A 791 29.69 21.79 -3.95
C THR A 791 29.27 21.62 -2.50
N ASP A 792 29.35 22.70 -1.74
CA ASP A 792 29.23 22.68 -0.29
C ASP A 792 28.28 23.77 0.18
N TRP A 793 27.77 23.60 1.40
CA TRP A 793 26.94 24.56 2.12
C TRP A 793 27.39 24.62 3.58
N TYR A 794 27.00 25.66 4.29
CA TYR A 794 27.48 25.93 5.63
C TYR A 794 26.35 25.91 6.65
N VAL A 795 26.63 25.42 7.85
CA VAL A 795 25.74 25.49 9.01
C VAL A 795 26.39 26.36 10.06
N LEU A 796 25.69 27.42 10.47
CA LEU A 796 26.06 28.25 11.59
C LEU A 796 25.30 27.80 12.84
N ARG A 797 26.05 27.37 13.85
CA ARG A 797 25.51 26.91 15.14
C ARG A 797 26.35 27.45 16.29
N ASN A 798 25.73 28.07 17.28
CA ASN A 798 26.45 28.67 18.44
C ASN A 798 27.69 29.48 18.00
N ASN A 799 27.57 30.30 16.95
CA ASN A 799 28.64 31.10 16.35
C ASN A 799 29.82 30.31 15.74
N THR A 800 29.67 29.00 15.55
CA THR A 800 30.63 28.16 14.81
C THR A 800 30.08 27.82 13.44
N LEU A 801 30.85 28.12 12.39
CA LEU A 801 30.54 27.79 11.01
C LEU A 801 31.12 26.42 10.66
N SER A 802 30.28 25.50 10.22
CA SER A 802 30.67 24.15 9.82
C SER A 802 30.30 23.88 8.37
N THR A 803 31.24 23.35 7.59
CA THR A 803 31.02 22.99 6.18
C THR A 803 30.35 21.63 6.07
N ARG A 804 29.41 21.50 5.14
CA ARG A 804 28.73 20.26 4.79
C ARG A 804 28.62 20.12 3.28
N GLN A 805 28.47 18.88 2.84
CA GLN A 805 28.35 18.53 1.43
C GLN A 805 26.90 18.17 1.09
N PHE A 806 26.53 18.23 -0.19
CA PHE A 806 25.23 17.73 -0.68
C PHE A 806 25.26 16.19 -0.86
N SER A 807 24.11 15.52 -0.76
CA SER A 807 24.02 14.04 -0.82
C SER A 807 24.42 13.43 -2.18
N HIS A 808 24.42 14.23 -3.25
CA HIS A 808 24.82 13.83 -4.59
C HIS A 808 25.80 14.84 -5.17
N HIS A 809 27.03 14.39 -5.39
CA HIS A 809 28.07 15.19 -6.05
C HIS A 809 28.02 14.95 -7.55
N THR A 810 27.74 15.99 -8.31
CA THR A 810 28.11 16.03 -9.74
C THR A 810 29.60 16.29 -9.85
N LYS A 811 30.24 15.89 -10.96
CA LYS A 811 31.62 16.30 -11.28
C LYS A 811 31.67 17.83 -11.22
N SER A 812 32.29 18.35 -10.16
CA SER A 812 32.41 19.77 -9.91
C SER A 812 33.49 20.35 -10.81
N SER A 813 33.20 21.52 -11.38
CA SER A 813 34.17 22.25 -12.17
C SER A 813 34.41 23.62 -11.54
N ALA A 814 35.67 23.93 -11.26
CA ALA A 814 36.05 25.24 -10.72
C ALA A 814 35.86 26.39 -11.73
N SER A 815 35.82 26.05 -13.02
CA SER A 815 35.46 26.96 -14.10
C SER A 815 34.19 26.51 -14.81
N VAL A 816 33.44 27.46 -15.33
CA VAL A 816 32.13 27.26 -15.94
C VAL A 816 32.02 28.02 -17.26
N ILE A 817 31.03 27.63 -18.06
CA ILE A 817 30.61 28.32 -19.29
C ILE A 817 29.17 28.78 -19.09
N ALA A 818 28.84 29.99 -19.56
CA ALA A 818 27.47 30.49 -19.55
C ALA A 818 26.93 30.56 -20.98
N LEU A 819 25.78 29.92 -21.18
CA LEU A 819 25.05 29.85 -22.44
C LEU A 819 23.73 30.61 -22.28
N LYS A 820 23.40 31.44 -23.27
CA LYS A 820 22.13 32.17 -23.32
C LYS A 820 21.31 31.73 -24.53
N ASP A 821 20.08 31.33 -24.24
CA ASP A 821 19.02 31.07 -25.21
C ASP A 821 17.90 32.07 -24.94
N HIS A 822 17.75 33.06 -25.83
CA HIS A 822 16.82 34.18 -25.70
C HIS A 822 16.94 34.93 -24.36
N SER A 823 16.07 34.61 -23.40
CA SER A 823 16.01 35.24 -22.07
C SER A 823 16.50 34.34 -20.94
N THR A 824 16.87 33.09 -21.24
CA THR A 824 17.33 32.11 -20.25
C THR A 824 18.84 31.96 -20.32
N ILE A 825 19.50 32.07 -19.15
CA ILE A 825 20.95 31.89 -19.02
C ILE A 825 21.23 30.61 -18.21
N SER A 826 21.95 29.67 -18.80
CA SER A 826 22.33 28.39 -18.18
C SER A 826 23.84 28.32 -17.96
N ILE A 827 24.25 27.73 -16.82
CA ILE A 827 25.66 27.53 -16.47
C ILE A 827 26.01 26.06 -16.66
N LEU A 828 27.07 25.80 -17.42
CA LEU A 828 27.53 24.46 -17.79
C LEU A 828 28.98 24.25 -17.29
N PRO A 829 29.38 23.01 -16.96
CA PRO A 829 30.76 22.70 -16.61
C PRO A 829 31.68 22.87 -17.83
N SER A 830 32.90 23.36 -17.61
CA SER A 830 33.92 23.55 -18.66
C SER A 830 34.80 22.31 -18.91
N THR A 831 34.62 21.22 -18.16
CA THR A 831 35.54 20.07 -18.19
C THR A 831 34.94 18.83 -18.85
N VAL A 832 33.65 18.83 -19.16
CA VAL A 832 32.92 17.69 -19.73
C VAL A 832 31.88 18.18 -20.73
N PRO A 833 31.69 17.46 -21.86
CA PRO A 833 30.62 17.75 -22.80
C PRO A 833 29.27 17.76 -22.10
N SER A 834 28.40 18.70 -22.48
CA SER A 834 27.08 18.87 -21.88
C SER A 834 25.99 18.92 -22.93
N LEU A 835 24.96 18.08 -22.77
CA LEU A 835 23.77 18.08 -23.60
C LEU A 835 22.76 19.13 -23.11
N TYR A 836 22.38 20.05 -23.98
CA TYR A 836 21.47 21.17 -23.70
C TYR A 836 20.23 21.12 -24.58
N SER A 837 19.07 21.46 -24.01
CA SER A 837 17.82 21.60 -24.75
C SER A 837 17.67 23.04 -25.23
N ILE A 838 17.46 23.23 -26.53
CA ILE A 838 17.14 24.54 -27.08
C ILE A 838 15.66 24.82 -26.79
N ARG A 839 15.37 25.89 -26.06
CA ARG A 839 14.02 26.33 -25.69
C ARG A 839 13.42 27.24 -26.76
N THR A 840 14.24 27.94 -27.54
CA THR A 840 13.75 28.87 -28.58
C THR A 840 14.49 28.73 -29.91
N LYS A 841 13.89 29.19 -31.01
CA LYS A 841 14.58 29.23 -32.32
C LYS A 841 15.62 30.35 -32.43
N ALA A 842 15.90 31.08 -31.35
CA ALA A 842 16.86 32.17 -31.33
C ALA A 842 18.31 31.65 -31.46
N PRO A 843 19.25 32.48 -31.94
CA PRO A 843 20.66 32.13 -31.96
C PRO A 843 21.19 31.92 -30.53
N ILE A 844 22.06 30.93 -30.36
CA ILE A 844 22.68 30.61 -29.08
C ILE A 844 23.90 31.50 -28.87
N GLU A 845 24.00 32.12 -27.71
CA GLU A 845 25.08 33.03 -27.33
C GLU A 845 25.93 32.45 -26.18
N LEU A 846 27.25 32.64 -26.23
CA LEU A 846 28.18 32.35 -25.13
C LEU A 846 28.62 33.63 -24.44
N TYR A 847 28.74 33.56 -23.12
CA TYR A 847 29.31 34.65 -22.34
C TYR A 847 30.82 34.76 -22.57
N ASN A 848 31.27 35.97 -22.94
CA ASN A 848 32.69 36.30 -23.01
C ASN A 848 33.10 37.03 -21.72
N PRO A 849 33.89 36.39 -20.84
CA PRO A 849 34.26 36.98 -19.55
C PRO A 849 35.13 38.24 -19.68
N ALA A 850 35.88 38.41 -20.78
CA ALA A 850 36.74 39.57 -20.99
C ALA A 850 35.97 40.84 -21.39
N LYS A 851 34.79 40.69 -22.00
CA LYS A 851 33.93 41.80 -22.45
C LYS A 851 32.66 41.96 -21.60
N SER A 852 32.40 41.02 -20.68
CA SER A 852 31.15 40.95 -19.91
C SER A 852 29.88 40.96 -20.77
N GLU A 853 29.97 40.38 -21.98
CA GLU A 853 28.91 40.39 -22.98
C GLU A 853 28.69 38.98 -23.56
N PHE A 854 27.46 38.73 -24.01
CA PHE A 854 27.12 37.49 -24.73
C PHE A 854 27.41 37.65 -26.23
N THR A 855 28.16 36.69 -26.79
CA THR A 855 28.52 36.65 -28.21
C THR A 855 27.88 35.44 -28.90
N PRO A 856 27.21 35.59 -30.06
CA PRO A 856 26.55 34.49 -30.76
C PRO A 856 27.57 33.48 -31.32
N ILE A 857 27.35 32.19 -31.09
CA ILE A 857 28.16 31.10 -31.68
C ILE A 857 27.56 30.64 -33.01
N LEU A 858 26.23 30.61 -33.06
CA LEU A 858 25.46 30.03 -34.15
C LEU A 858 24.60 31.15 -34.75
N THR A 859 25.04 31.74 -35.86
CA THR A 859 24.06 32.25 -36.82
C THR A 859 23.26 31.04 -37.28
N THR A 860 22.00 30.95 -36.90
CA THR A 860 21.01 30.04 -37.48
C THR A 860 20.77 30.44 -38.93
N SER A 861 21.80 30.38 -39.77
CA SER A 861 21.68 30.48 -41.21
C SER A 861 20.93 29.23 -41.68
N GLU A 862 19.68 29.46 -42.07
CA GLU A 862 18.89 28.68 -43.01
C GLU A 862 19.77 27.79 -43.90
N THR A 863 19.78 26.48 -43.64
CA THR A 863 20.02 25.35 -44.57
C THR A 863 20.64 24.15 -43.85
N ALA A 864 19.85 23.37 -43.11
CA ALA A 864 20.07 21.92 -42.88
C ALA A 864 18.96 21.30 -42.00
N ILE A 865 17.69 21.62 -42.23
CA ILE A 865 16.57 20.77 -41.76
C ILE A 865 16.23 19.77 -42.88
N ALA A 866 17.26 19.10 -43.42
CA ALA A 866 17.07 17.85 -44.14
C ALA A 866 17.19 16.74 -43.09
N THR A 867 16.34 15.71 -43.14
CA THR A 867 16.34 14.55 -42.23
C THR A 867 17.75 14.27 -41.70
N PRO A 868 18.02 14.55 -40.41
CA PRO A 868 19.40 14.57 -39.93
C PRO A 868 20.02 13.20 -40.16
N LYS A 869 21.26 13.18 -40.66
CA LYS A 869 22.06 11.96 -40.87
C LYS A 869 22.05 11.02 -39.65
N TRP A 870 21.79 11.58 -38.47
CA TRP A 870 21.73 10.92 -37.16
C TRP A 870 20.33 11.02 -36.49
N ALA A 871 19.25 10.87 -37.26
CA ALA A 871 17.88 11.05 -36.77
C ALA A 871 17.55 10.22 -35.51
N LYS A 872 18.03 8.98 -35.44
CA LYS A 872 17.84 8.13 -34.26
C LYS A 872 18.53 8.68 -33.02
N TRP A 873 19.79 9.13 -33.13
CA TRP A 873 20.49 9.74 -32.00
C TRP A 873 19.78 11.03 -31.53
N ALA A 874 19.29 11.83 -32.47
CA ALA A 874 18.57 13.07 -32.18
C ALA A 874 17.30 12.83 -31.36
N GLU A 875 16.51 11.82 -31.76
CA GLU A 875 15.28 11.42 -31.07
C GLU A 875 15.57 10.96 -29.62
N LEU A 876 16.65 10.18 -29.43
CA LEU A 876 17.11 9.77 -28.09
C LEU A 876 17.56 10.98 -27.25
N ALA A 877 18.31 11.90 -27.85
CA ALA A 877 18.77 13.13 -27.21
C ALA A 877 17.60 14.05 -26.80
N GLN A 878 16.55 14.13 -27.62
CA GLN A 878 15.34 14.87 -27.28
C GLN A 878 14.64 14.29 -26.06
N LEU A 879 14.45 12.97 -25.97
CA LEU A 879 13.87 12.36 -24.77
C LEU A 879 14.75 12.57 -23.52
N TRP A 880 16.07 12.45 -23.66
CA TRP A 880 17.01 12.66 -22.56
C TRP A 880 16.97 14.10 -22.03
N THR A 881 16.97 15.08 -22.95
CA THR A 881 16.88 16.51 -22.59
C THR A 881 15.52 16.90 -22.03
N HIS A 882 14.44 16.30 -22.55
CA HIS A 882 13.10 16.45 -22.00
C HIS A 882 13.05 15.93 -20.56
N TRP A 883 13.54 14.71 -20.28
CA TRP A 883 13.68 14.18 -18.92
C TRP A 883 14.48 15.12 -18.01
N ARG A 884 15.62 15.63 -18.50
CA ARG A 884 16.49 16.57 -17.76
C ARG A 884 15.76 17.86 -17.37
N THR A 885 14.96 18.40 -18.29
CA THR A 885 14.16 19.61 -18.10
C THR A 885 13.02 19.37 -17.12
N VAL A 886 12.28 18.26 -17.27
CA VAL A 886 11.16 17.91 -16.40
C VAL A 886 11.61 17.61 -14.98
N ARG A 887 12.84 17.10 -14.78
CA ARG A 887 13.46 16.88 -13.46
C ARG A 887 13.75 18.18 -12.70
N GLU A 888 13.86 19.34 -13.37
CA GLU A 888 14.06 20.64 -12.70
C GLU A 888 12.96 20.94 -11.68
N ASN A 889 11.74 20.44 -11.93
CA ASN A 889 10.65 20.44 -10.98
C ASN A 889 10.18 18.99 -10.74
N PRO A 890 10.55 18.34 -9.62
CA PRO A 890 10.23 16.93 -9.45
C PRO A 890 8.71 16.63 -9.42
N ALA A 891 7.86 17.65 -9.22
CA ALA A 891 6.41 17.55 -9.36
C ALA A 891 5.97 17.35 -10.82
N THR A 892 6.61 18.05 -11.78
CA THR A 892 6.36 17.80 -13.21
C THR A 892 6.89 16.44 -13.63
N LEU A 893 8.01 16.00 -13.06
CA LEU A 893 8.53 14.65 -13.26
C LEU A 893 7.55 13.57 -12.77
N GLU A 894 6.89 13.79 -11.64
CA GLU A 894 5.85 12.88 -11.17
C GLU A 894 4.65 12.83 -12.13
N SER A 895 4.17 13.99 -12.61
CA SER A 895 3.02 14.04 -13.52
C SER A 895 3.31 13.45 -14.90
N GLU A 896 4.53 13.60 -15.40
CA GLU A 896 4.94 13.12 -16.73
C GLU A 896 5.61 11.73 -16.69
N ARG A 897 5.75 11.12 -15.50
CA ARG A 897 6.42 9.82 -15.32
C ARG A 897 5.91 8.74 -16.27
N ARG A 898 4.59 8.66 -16.49
CA ARG A 898 3.98 7.70 -17.42
C ARG A 898 4.39 8.00 -18.87
N ALA A 899 4.33 9.26 -19.29
CA ALA A 899 4.70 9.67 -20.65
C ALA A 899 6.19 9.39 -20.92
N LEU A 900 7.07 9.71 -19.97
CA LEU A 900 8.51 9.42 -20.06
C LEU A 900 8.79 7.91 -20.14
N LEU A 901 8.08 7.09 -19.35
CA LEU A 901 8.19 5.63 -19.41
C LEU A 901 7.74 5.08 -20.77
N ASP A 902 6.60 5.54 -21.29
CA ASP A 902 6.04 5.07 -22.56
C ASP A 902 6.95 5.45 -23.74
N GLN A 903 7.50 6.68 -23.74
CA GLN A 903 8.48 7.13 -24.73
C GLN A 903 9.81 6.38 -24.61
N SER A 904 10.32 6.19 -23.40
CA SER A 904 11.54 5.40 -23.10
C SER A 904 11.41 3.97 -23.61
N ARG A 905 10.22 3.36 -23.44
CA ARG A 905 9.92 2.03 -23.97
C ARG A 905 9.81 2.00 -25.49
N ALA A 906 9.17 2.99 -26.12
CA ALA A 906 9.05 3.07 -27.58
C ALA A 906 10.42 3.19 -28.27
N LEU A 907 11.34 3.94 -27.66
CA LEU A 907 12.69 4.16 -28.18
C LEU A 907 13.72 3.11 -27.72
N ASN A 908 13.32 2.19 -26.83
CA ASN A 908 14.24 1.33 -26.06
C ASN A 908 15.36 2.12 -25.36
N LEU A 909 15.11 3.36 -24.95
CA LEU A 909 16.10 4.23 -24.31
C LEU A 909 16.07 4.04 -22.80
N LEU A 910 17.19 3.70 -22.18
CA LEU A 910 17.32 3.78 -20.73
C LEU A 910 17.46 5.24 -20.29
N ILE A 911 16.54 5.73 -19.46
CA ILE A 911 16.62 7.02 -18.77
C ILE A 911 16.64 6.82 -17.25
N PRO A 912 17.03 7.81 -16.43
CA PRO A 912 17.20 7.56 -14.99
C PRO A 912 15.95 7.24 -14.16
N THR A 913 14.76 7.42 -14.73
CA THR A 913 13.48 6.97 -14.16
C THR A 913 13.07 5.56 -14.61
N THR A 914 13.76 4.97 -15.58
CA THR A 914 13.50 3.63 -16.11
C THR A 914 14.66 2.67 -15.84
N SER A 915 14.45 1.40 -16.09
CA SER A 915 15.45 0.34 -15.96
C SER A 915 15.24 -0.72 -17.01
N LEU A 916 16.34 -1.30 -17.48
CA LEU A 916 16.33 -2.50 -18.30
C LEU A 916 16.46 -3.71 -17.38
N ILE A 917 15.52 -4.64 -17.47
CA ILE A 917 15.53 -5.87 -16.68
C ILE A 917 15.32 -7.08 -17.57
N VAL A 918 16.10 -8.13 -17.32
CA VAL A 918 15.95 -9.46 -17.91
C VAL A 918 15.43 -10.40 -16.82
N VAL A 919 14.43 -11.22 -17.15
CA VAL A 919 13.83 -12.21 -16.25
C VAL A 919 13.62 -13.53 -17.00
N GLU A 920 13.63 -14.66 -16.29
CA GLU A 920 13.65 -16.01 -16.89
C GLU A 920 12.25 -16.57 -17.20
N SER A 921 11.18 -16.05 -16.58
CA SER A 921 9.87 -16.70 -16.63
C SER A 921 8.69 -15.79 -17.01
N ALA A 922 7.62 -16.39 -17.53
CA ALA A 922 6.41 -15.68 -17.93
C ALA A 922 5.65 -15.07 -16.74
N SER A 923 5.60 -15.73 -15.57
CA SER A 923 4.94 -15.16 -14.39
C SER A 923 5.72 -13.96 -13.83
N GLN A 924 7.06 -13.97 -13.94
CA GLN A 924 7.92 -12.84 -13.61
C GLN A 924 7.63 -11.63 -14.51
N TRP A 925 7.41 -11.83 -15.82
CA TRP A 925 6.98 -10.73 -16.70
C TRP A 925 5.60 -10.18 -16.33
N GLU A 926 4.63 -11.05 -16.04
CA GLU A 926 3.26 -10.65 -15.67
C GLU A 926 3.21 -9.89 -14.33
N ILE A 927 3.94 -10.36 -13.31
CA ILE A 927 3.99 -9.66 -12.01
C ILE A 927 4.70 -8.30 -12.15
N LEU A 928 5.72 -8.21 -12.99
CA LEU A 928 6.43 -6.97 -13.25
C LEU A 928 5.51 -5.95 -13.93
N ALA A 929 4.72 -6.35 -14.93
CA ALA A 929 3.70 -5.49 -15.54
C ALA A 929 2.62 -5.04 -14.55
N ARG A 930 2.15 -5.94 -13.68
CA ARG A 930 1.16 -5.59 -12.63
C ARG A 930 1.72 -4.61 -11.61
N LYS A 931 2.95 -4.84 -11.15
CA LYS A 931 3.65 -3.98 -10.18
C LYS A 931 4.00 -2.63 -10.79
N GLU A 932 4.32 -2.57 -12.08
CA GLU A 932 4.51 -1.30 -12.78
C GLU A 932 3.21 -0.51 -12.83
N LYS A 933 2.10 -1.13 -13.24
CA LYS A 933 0.78 -0.48 -13.22
C LYS A 933 0.42 0.01 -11.82
N GLN A 934 0.75 -0.77 -10.80
CA GLN A 934 0.57 -0.38 -9.40
C GLN A 934 1.46 0.81 -9.02
N SER A 935 2.75 0.82 -9.39
CA SER A 935 3.69 1.92 -9.17
C SER A 935 3.20 3.19 -9.86
N ILE A 936 2.86 3.11 -11.15
CA ILE A 936 2.48 4.25 -12.00
C ILE A 936 1.15 4.89 -11.58
N ASN A 937 0.21 4.12 -11.02
CA ASN A 937 -1.08 4.64 -10.53
C ASN A 937 -1.00 5.31 -9.14
N ASN A 938 0.14 5.22 -8.46
CA ASN A 938 0.34 5.75 -7.12
C ASN A 938 1.55 6.70 -7.10
N HIS A 939 1.69 7.46 -6.00
CA HIS A 939 2.78 8.41 -5.84
C HIS A 939 4.14 7.71 -5.74
N SER A 940 5.16 8.20 -6.45
CA SER A 940 6.52 7.63 -6.48
C SER A 940 7.16 7.48 -5.11
N GLY A 941 6.89 8.42 -4.20
CA GLY A 941 7.37 8.42 -2.81
C GLY A 941 6.98 7.20 -1.95
N LEU A 942 5.89 6.49 -2.28
CA LEU A 942 5.55 5.20 -1.67
C LEU A 942 6.58 4.14 -2.04
N ASP A 943 6.49 2.91 -1.55
CA ASP A 943 7.39 1.78 -1.79
C ASP A 943 6.56 0.48 -1.88
N PHE A 944 7.08 -0.56 -2.51
CA PHE A 944 6.37 -1.85 -2.50
C PHE A 944 6.48 -2.50 -1.13
N GLU A 945 5.43 -3.23 -0.72
CA GLU A 945 5.42 -3.98 0.52
C GLU A 945 6.40 -5.17 0.45
N GLU A 946 7.22 -5.36 1.50
CA GLU A 946 8.22 -6.44 1.56
C GLU A 946 7.58 -7.81 1.78
N GLU A 947 6.47 -7.87 2.52
CA GLU A 947 5.63 -9.04 2.74
C GLU A 947 4.32 -8.88 1.95
N GLN A 948 4.03 -9.79 1.02
CA GLN A 948 2.76 -9.72 0.30
C GLN A 948 1.61 -10.19 1.20
N GLN A 949 0.73 -9.25 1.54
CA GLN A 949 -0.63 -9.59 1.91
C GLN A 949 -1.38 -10.03 0.63
N THR A 950 -2.05 -11.17 0.69
CA THR A 950 -2.85 -11.67 -0.42
C THR A 950 -3.92 -10.63 -0.76
N PRO A 951 -4.17 -10.31 -2.05
CA PRO A 951 -5.16 -9.31 -2.40
C PRO A 951 -6.52 -9.68 -1.83
N GLU A 952 -7.07 -8.83 -0.94
CA GLU A 952 -8.40 -9.05 -0.39
C GLU A 952 -9.43 -9.04 -1.54
N PRO A 953 -10.47 -9.91 -1.51
CA PRO A 953 -11.53 -9.90 -2.50
C PRO A 953 -12.17 -8.53 -2.52
N VAL A 954 -12.25 -7.93 -3.72
CA VAL A 954 -12.52 -6.49 -3.80
C VAL A 954 -13.94 -6.19 -3.36
N TRP A 955 -14.08 -5.38 -2.31
CA TRP A 955 -15.35 -5.07 -1.66
C TRP A 955 -16.42 -4.51 -2.61
N TRP A 956 -16.01 -3.86 -3.72
CA TRP A 956 -16.93 -3.38 -4.75
C TRP A 956 -17.60 -4.51 -5.55
N LEU A 957 -17.00 -5.70 -5.65
CA LEU A 957 -17.67 -6.87 -6.22
C LEU A 957 -18.83 -7.34 -5.35
N LEU A 958 -18.65 -7.31 -4.02
CA LEU A 958 -19.72 -7.62 -3.06
C LEU A 958 -20.82 -6.55 -3.07
N LEU A 959 -20.45 -5.28 -3.22
CA LEU A 959 -21.40 -4.17 -3.35
C LEU A 959 -22.13 -4.17 -4.71
N ALA A 960 -21.45 -4.52 -5.80
CA ALA A 960 -22.08 -4.69 -7.11
C ALA A 960 -23.06 -5.87 -7.11
N ALA A 961 -22.70 -6.99 -6.48
CA ALA A 961 -23.61 -8.12 -6.27
C ALA A 961 -24.84 -7.71 -5.44
N LEU A 962 -24.67 -6.89 -4.38
CA LEU A 962 -25.74 -6.30 -3.59
C LEU A 962 -26.67 -5.42 -4.45
N LEU A 963 -26.12 -4.54 -5.29
CA LEU A 963 -26.88 -3.59 -6.10
C LEU A 963 -27.65 -4.27 -7.24
N ILE A 964 -27.01 -5.22 -7.95
CA ILE A 964 -27.65 -6.06 -8.98
C ILE A 964 -28.82 -6.85 -8.37
N PHE A 965 -28.65 -7.31 -7.13
CA PHE A 965 -29.68 -7.97 -6.35
C PHE A 965 -30.86 -7.05 -6.00
N ILE A 966 -30.60 -5.83 -5.51
CA ILE A 966 -31.66 -4.85 -5.19
C ILE A 966 -32.49 -4.54 -6.46
N TYR A 967 -31.82 -4.36 -7.60
CA TYR A 967 -32.47 -4.12 -8.89
C TYR A 967 -33.37 -5.28 -9.34
N HIS A 968 -32.91 -6.54 -9.19
CA HIS A 968 -33.71 -7.72 -9.56
C HIS A 968 -34.91 -7.96 -8.63
N ARG A 969 -34.78 -7.60 -7.35
CA ARG A 969 -35.89 -7.70 -6.40
C ARG A 969 -37.00 -6.71 -6.72
N ASP A 970 -36.66 -5.46 -7.02
CA ASP A 970 -37.66 -4.41 -7.35
C ASP A 970 -38.45 -4.77 -8.62
N LYS A 971 -37.78 -5.32 -9.63
CA LYS A 971 -38.41 -5.74 -10.89
C LYS A 971 -39.41 -6.90 -10.72
N ARG A 972 -39.21 -7.78 -9.72
CA ARG A 972 -40.17 -8.86 -9.39
C ARG A 972 -41.34 -8.35 -8.55
N THR A 973 -41.14 -7.39 -7.66
CA THR A 973 -42.23 -6.80 -6.87
C THR A 973 -43.10 -5.81 -7.64
N ARG A 974 -42.64 -5.30 -8.80
CA ARG A 974 -43.46 -4.52 -9.73
C ARG A 974 -44.26 -5.37 -10.73
N ARG A 975 -43.94 -6.67 -10.83
CA ARG A 975 -44.60 -7.63 -11.74
C ARG A 975 -45.54 -8.61 -11.01
N ALA A 976 -45.62 -8.54 -9.68
CA ALA A 976 -46.53 -9.29 -8.82
C ALA A 976 -47.34 -8.28 -8.01
#